data_AF-A0A498DF89-F1
#
_entry.id   AF-A0A498DF89-F1
#
_cell.length_a   1.000
_cell.length_b   1.000
_cell.length_c   1.000
_cell.angle_alpha   90.00
_cell.angle_beta   90.00
_cell.angle_gamma   90.00
#
_symmetry.space_group_name_H-M   'P 1'
#
loop_
_entity.id
_entity.type
_entity.pdbx_description
1 polymer ?
#
loop_
_entity_poly.entity_id
_entity_poly.type
_entity_poly.pdbx_seq_one_letter_code
_entity_poly.pdbx_strand_id
1 'polypeptide(L)'
;MSESVSTSVEKDSGRAKTSLVRRFFMIFACILSLMLLSLWGLPTAMEYAAASWLQKHGVKDAAIENIDLNLFRGTCSIEGLRAGEGLNVGHFSMQIDWQALLNHVVHIRALQINKAVVDLTQKTEAWQLADIQMPASEVDVEQNVAEDDSDKPWLIIVDDMVLSELDMRVTANDFSLHLPVKSLKLSLSGLHENQQKIVHDIELGPTTFSGFKYKVKYQHLNSRGETSLSLLSTDLLQSMQNRKLALDLAELKVANDADKALLSLLSLQLADVDVRGGKQFVVGSVDMHEVQVEKALTGNGVVALDRLHAENIDVDPAGSVDLATLTLDALSADGFAGDDHFRVKQLALSTFSRAADETLSLGSLQLQNSEFKQGKQSLGSIGHTTLEHFSMRGVDTGAFKLLKLDAVQLPSNGQGDLGTIGSIQADTVMLDHNGLYRAKQLKFDDVNTTIVIQKDGTLAVLDAISKSQPASNANPSAVRESKQRSASSAGKADTEPDSVVVKKEPAKEPVVMIDELIVSAGSHIALHDLSVVPALNTEMRVQHFRFAPLDSSGKQAGQLDMQMQMGKSGALKVKGKLLPAAGDALRTDLNVELKNYDLARLSGYIETDFGKSIKTGQFNLNSSMKIAKGSLDAKNRVLIRQLELGDSKQPGKADMKLGMPVGAALNMLRDGRGDIDLEVPVSGKLDDPDISLNAIINKALLSSLSTGAMTYATLLLQPYGSIILAADLASDLIAEAAKPKLTPVVFEELQTTLNPNMQDYVAKIAALLIKSDEFRLQICGVATRIEGEPVPRPPAVEGEAIPAKPPQAKTDAALLHVGQLRSDAVMSALQAKGVTTDRLFTCRSNIDEAKLQAQPRVELILN
;
A
#
# COMPACT_ATOMS: atom_id res chain seq x y z
N MET A 1 15.67 -41.24 132.23
CA MET A 1 14.88 -42.18 133.05
C MET A 1 13.89 -42.83 132.09
N SER A 2 14.28 -43.97 131.48
CA SER A 2 13.97 -45.35 131.93
C SER A 2 12.49 -45.67 131.72
N GLU A 3 12.05 -46.73 131.04
CA GLU A 3 12.67 -48.00 130.69
C GLU A 3 11.85 -48.71 129.59
N SER A 4 12.52 -49.67 128.94
CA SER A 4 12.13 -50.62 127.89
C SER A 4 11.04 -51.63 128.27
N VAL A 5 10.34 -52.23 127.28
CA VAL A 5 10.52 -53.63 126.81
C VAL A 5 9.77 -53.84 125.47
N SER A 6 10.38 -54.63 124.60
CA SER A 6 10.16 -54.96 123.18
C SER A 6 9.01 -55.93 122.83
N THR A 7 8.50 -55.88 121.59
CA THR A 7 8.48 -57.01 120.61
C THR A 7 7.88 -56.62 119.22
N SER A 8 8.57 -57.05 118.15
CA SER A 8 8.08 -57.54 116.82
C SER A 8 7.34 -56.58 115.85
N VAL A 9 7.93 -56.11 114.73
CA VAL A 9 8.19 -56.76 113.41
C VAL A 9 7.07 -56.55 112.36
N GLU A 10 7.47 -55.89 111.26
CA GLU A 10 7.01 -55.92 109.84
C GLU A 10 5.67 -55.33 109.35
N LYS A 11 5.75 -54.07 108.89
CA LYS A 11 5.60 -53.60 107.50
C LYS A 11 4.67 -54.42 106.56
N ASP A 12 3.49 -53.85 106.26
CA ASP A 12 2.86 -54.02 104.94
C ASP A 12 2.20 -52.71 104.48
N SER A 13 2.75 -52.13 103.42
CA SER A 13 2.24 -50.94 102.74
C SER A 13 2.27 -51.18 101.23
N GLY A 14 1.10 -51.20 100.59
CA GLY A 14 0.98 -50.97 99.14
C GLY A 14 0.40 -52.12 98.33
N ARG A 15 -0.91 -52.41 98.46
CA ARG A 15 -1.60 -53.31 97.51
C ARG A 15 -3.07 -52.94 97.28
N ALA A 16 -3.32 -51.72 96.77
CA ALA A 16 -4.66 -51.30 96.34
C ALA A 16 -4.71 -50.42 95.07
N LYS A 17 -3.61 -50.27 94.31
CA LYS A 17 -3.58 -49.48 93.06
C LYS A 17 -3.38 -50.29 91.76
N THR A 18 -3.24 -51.62 91.82
CA THR A 18 -2.87 -52.45 90.64
C THR A 18 -4.04 -53.12 89.90
N SER A 19 -5.27 -53.16 90.43
CA SER A 19 -6.39 -53.86 89.75
C SER A 19 -7.20 -52.96 88.80
N LEU A 20 -7.32 -51.65 89.10
CA LEU A 20 -8.03 -50.68 88.27
C LEU A 20 -7.21 -50.31 87.02
N VAL A 21 -5.89 -50.17 87.18
CA VAL A 21 -4.94 -49.99 86.07
C VAL A 21 -4.94 -51.19 85.13
N ARG A 22 -5.03 -52.43 85.63
CA ARG A 22 -5.06 -53.65 84.79
C ARG A 22 -6.37 -53.81 84.02
N ARG A 23 -7.52 -53.41 84.59
CA ARG A 23 -8.81 -53.37 83.86
C ARG A 23 -8.83 -52.26 82.81
N PHE A 24 -8.30 -51.08 83.13
CA PHE A 24 -8.14 -49.99 82.17
C PHE A 24 -7.18 -50.39 81.04
N PHE A 25 -6.07 -51.10 81.34
CA PHE A 25 -5.14 -51.61 80.32
C PHE A 25 -5.75 -52.71 79.45
N MET A 26 -6.58 -53.61 79.99
CA MET A 26 -7.28 -54.62 79.18
C MET A 26 -8.37 -54.01 78.32
N ILE A 27 -9.16 -53.07 78.84
CA ILE A 27 -10.17 -52.33 78.06
C ILE A 27 -9.48 -51.50 76.98
N PHE A 28 -8.40 -50.80 77.31
CA PHE A 28 -7.58 -50.06 76.35
C PHE A 28 -6.95 -50.98 75.30
N ALA A 29 -6.41 -52.14 75.68
CA ALA A 29 -5.84 -53.11 74.74
C ALA A 29 -6.92 -53.75 73.84
N CYS A 30 -8.12 -54.02 74.36
CA CYS A 30 -9.24 -54.50 73.55
C CYS A 30 -9.76 -53.41 72.59
N ILE A 31 -9.88 -52.17 73.04
CA ILE A 31 -10.26 -51.03 72.19
C ILE A 31 -9.18 -50.78 71.13
N LEU A 32 -7.91 -50.81 71.51
CA LEU A 32 -6.78 -50.64 70.58
C LEU A 32 -6.70 -51.80 69.58
N SER A 33 -6.94 -53.04 70.02
CA SER A 33 -7.03 -54.22 69.15
C SER A 33 -8.21 -54.10 68.18
N LEU A 34 -9.38 -53.67 68.66
CA LEU A 34 -10.58 -53.52 67.83
C LEU A 34 -10.43 -52.35 66.85
N MET A 35 -9.76 -51.28 67.27
CA MET A 35 -9.39 -50.13 66.44
C MET A 35 -8.35 -50.50 65.37
N LEU A 36 -7.32 -51.29 65.73
CA LEU A 36 -6.33 -51.81 64.79
C LEU A 36 -6.96 -52.77 63.77
N LEU A 37 -7.91 -53.61 64.22
CA LEU A 37 -8.64 -54.54 63.36
C LEU A 37 -9.63 -53.82 62.44
N SER A 38 -10.29 -52.76 62.93
CA SER A 38 -11.13 -51.89 62.10
C SER A 38 -10.33 -51.07 61.09
N LEU A 39 -9.16 -50.56 61.49
CA LEU A 39 -8.24 -49.85 60.59
C LEU A 39 -7.70 -50.78 59.48
N TRP A 40 -7.47 -52.07 59.80
CA TRP A 40 -7.01 -53.05 58.82
C TRP A 40 -8.11 -53.48 57.83
N GLY A 41 -9.37 -53.60 58.28
CA GLY A 41 -10.51 -53.96 57.41
C GLY A 41 -11.17 -52.80 56.66
N LEU A 42 -10.83 -51.54 57.00
CA LEU A 42 -11.44 -50.35 56.41
C LEU A 42 -11.23 -50.25 54.88
N PRO A 43 -10.01 -50.46 54.33
CA PRO A 43 -9.76 -50.32 52.89
C PRO A 43 -10.61 -51.26 52.03
N THR A 44 -10.69 -52.54 52.42
CA THR A 44 -11.50 -53.55 51.72
C THR A 44 -13.00 -53.30 51.86
N ALA A 45 -13.45 -52.81 53.02
CA ALA A 45 -14.84 -52.40 53.20
C ALA A 45 -15.19 -51.18 52.31
N MET A 46 -14.28 -50.22 52.17
CA MET A 46 -14.46 -49.05 51.30
C MET A 46 -14.48 -49.42 49.82
N GLU A 47 -13.59 -50.32 49.37
CA GLU A 47 -13.56 -50.83 48.00
C GLU A 47 -14.91 -51.48 47.64
N TYR A 48 -15.41 -52.38 48.49
CA TYR A 48 -16.71 -53.02 48.30
C TYR A 48 -17.87 -52.02 48.33
N ALA A 49 -17.85 -51.07 49.26
CA ALA A 49 -18.88 -50.04 49.37
C ALA A 49 -18.93 -49.13 48.13
N ALA A 50 -17.77 -48.70 47.63
CA ALA A 50 -17.65 -47.84 46.46
C ALA A 50 -18.09 -48.57 45.17
N ALA A 51 -17.63 -49.81 44.96
CA ALA A 51 -18.07 -50.63 43.82
C ALA A 51 -19.59 -50.91 43.87
N SER A 52 -20.12 -51.25 45.04
CA SER A 52 -21.56 -51.48 45.23
C SER A 52 -22.39 -50.22 45.00
N TRP A 53 -21.89 -49.06 45.42
CA TRP A 53 -22.54 -47.77 45.17
C TRP A 53 -22.62 -47.47 43.67
N LEU A 54 -21.54 -47.67 42.90
CA LEU A 54 -21.54 -47.47 41.45
C LEU A 54 -22.55 -48.39 40.75
N GLN A 55 -22.61 -49.66 41.14
CA GLN A 55 -23.56 -50.63 40.60
C GLN A 55 -25.02 -50.23 40.88
N LYS A 56 -25.32 -49.75 42.09
CA LYS A 56 -26.66 -49.24 42.45
C LYS A 56 -27.07 -48.03 41.62
N HIS A 57 -26.10 -47.23 41.17
CA HIS A 57 -26.33 -46.03 40.36
C HIS A 57 -26.20 -46.28 38.85
N GLY A 58 -26.36 -47.54 38.40
CA GLY A 58 -26.52 -47.87 36.98
C GLY A 58 -25.26 -48.30 36.24
N VAL A 59 -24.10 -48.33 36.90
CA VAL A 59 -22.84 -48.79 36.29
C VAL A 59 -22.78 -50.32 36.28
N LYS A 60 -22.82 -50.93 35.09
CA LYS A 60 -22.84 -52.40 34.94
C LYS A 60 -21.50 -53.07 35.28
N ASP A 61 -20.39 -52.40 34.97
CA ASP A 61 -19.04 -52.88 35.20
C ASP A 61 -18.29 -51.83 36.05
N ALA A 62 -18.26 -52.06 37.37
CA ALA A 62 -17.63 -51.18 38.33
C ALA A 62 -16.53 -51.94 39.08
N ALA A 63 -15.30 -51.47 38.98
CA ALA A 63 -14.13 -52.06 39.64
C ALA A 63 -13.21 -50.96 40.17
N ILE A 64 -12.54 -51.23 41.29
CA ILE A 64 -11.51 -50.38 41.87
C ILE A 64 -10.36 -51.32 42.24
N GLU A 65 -9.13 -51.03 41.81
CA GLU A 65 -7.99 -51.93 42.06
C GLU A 65 -7.49 -51.83 43.50
N ASN A 66 -7.44 -50.62 44.05
CA ASN A 66 -6.95 -50.36 45.39
C ASN A 66 -7.49 -49.03 45.95
N ILE A 67 -7.76 -48.98 47.25
CA ILE A 67 -8.07 -47.76 47.99
C ILE A 67 -7.15 -47.69 49.21
N ASP A 68 -6.34 -46.64 49.31
CA ASP A 68 -5.51 -46.37 50.49
C ASP A 68 -6.06 -45.16 51.25
N LEU A 69 -6.23 -45.31 52.56
CA LEU A 69 -6.71 -44.27 53.46
C LEU A 69 -5.76 -44.14 54.65
N ASN A 70 -5.08 -43.01 54.75
CA ASN A 70 -4.27 -42.66 55.89
C ASN A 70 -4.96 -41.59 56.74
N LEU A 71 -5.68 -42.02 57.76
CA LEU A 71 -6.41 -41.13 58.68
C LEU A 71 -5.48 -40.18 59.45
N PHE A 72 -4.21 -40.51 59.66
CA PHE A 72 -3.27 -39.62 60.38
C PHE A 72 -2.74 -38.49 59.50
N ARG A 73 -2.55 -38.76 58.19
CA ARG A 73 -2.06 -37.76 57.22
C ARG A 73 -3.19 -37.05 56.47
N GLY A 74 -4.42 -37.55 56.59
CA GLY A 74 -5.57 -37.05 55.85
C GLY A 74 -5.54 -37.38 54.36
N THR A 75 -4.77 -38.38 53.95
CA THR A 75 -4.64 -38.75 52.53
C THR A 75 -5.57 -39.90 52.19
N CYS A 76 -6.35 -39.75 51.12
CA CYS A 76 -7.16 -40.78 50.51
C CYS A 76 -6.71 -40.93 49.05
N SER A 77 -6.42 -42.14 48.59
CA SER A 77 -6.09 -42.40 47.19
C SER A 77 -6.82 -43.62 46.66
N ILE A 78 -7.23 -43.54 45.40
CA ILE A 78 -7.92 -44.58 44.65
C ILE A 78 -7.06 -44.90 43.43
N GLU A 79 -6.76 -46.17 43.21
CA GLU A 79 -6.04 -46.67 42.04
C GLU A 79 -6.96 -47.53 41.18
N GLY A 80 -6.90 -47.33 39.86
CA GLY A 80 -7.62 -48.15 38.88
C GLY A 80 -9.15 -48.12 39.03
N LEU A 81 -9.76 -46.95 39.21
CA LEU A 81 -11.22 -46.81 39.21
C LEU A 81 -11.76 -46.98 37.79
N ARG A 82 -12.64 -47.95 37.60
CA ARG A 82 -13.35 -48.20 36.34
C ARG A 82 -14.84 -48.21 36.59
N ALA A 83 -15.56 -47.35 35.88
CA ALA A 83 -17.02 -47.24 35.94
C ALA A 83 -17.58 -47.19 34.51
N GLY A 84 -17.82 -48.37 33.93
CA GLY A 84 -18.25 -48.52 32.54
C GLY A 84 -17.18 -48.10 31.53
N GLU A 85 -17.61 -47.73 30.32
CA GLU A 85 -16.71 -47.24 29.26
C GLU A 85 -16.42 -45.73 29.38
N GLY A 86 -17.26 -44.98 30.10
CA GLY A 86 -17.23 -43.51 30.11
C GLY A 86 -16.58 -42.87 31.33
N LEU A 87 -16.18 -43.62 32.36
CA LEU A 87 -15.44 -43.08 33.51
C LEU A 87 -14.35 -44.05 33.95
N ASN A 88 -13.09 -43.69 33.69
CA ASN A 88 -11.92 -44.47 34.09
C ASN A 88 -10.88 -43.54 34.69
N VAL A 89 -10.35 -43.83 35.86
CA VAL A 89 -9.34 -43.02 36.55
C VAL A 89 -8.22 -43.93 37.03
N GLY A 90 -7.02 -43.77 36.45
CA GLY A 90 -5.85 -44.57 36.81
C GLY A 90 -5.36 -44.30 38.23
N HIS A 91 -5.25 -43.03 38.62
CA HIS A 91 -4.92 -42.65 39.99
C HIS A 91 -5.63 -41.36 40.38
N PHE A 92 -6.28 -41.39 41.54
CA PHE A 92 -6.88 -40.24 42.20
C PHE A 92 -6.29 -40.15 43.61
N SER A 93 -5.85 -38.99 44.05
CA SER A 93 -5.50 -38.76 45.45
C SER A 93 -5.96 -37.41 45.94
N MET A 94 -6.35 -37.36 47.22
CA MET A 94 -6.84 -36.17 47.88
C MET A 94 -6.28 -36.11 49.29
N GLN A 95 -5.77 -34.94 49.68
CA GLN A 95 -5.28 -34.68 51.03
C GLN A 95 -6.17 -33.65 51.72
N ILE A 96 -6.86 -34.08 52.79
CA ILE A 96 -7.79 -33.26 53.56
C ILE A 96 -7.15 -32.82 54.88
N ASP A 97 -7.40 -31.57 55.28
CA ASP A 97 -7.05 -31.07 56.61
C ASP A 97 -8.16 -31.38 57.62
N TRP A 98 -7.89 -32.33 58.53
CA TRP A 98 -8.83 -32.72 59.57
C TRP A 98 -9.17 -31.59 60.56
N GLN A 99 -8.27 -30.64 60.78
CA GLN A 99 -8.52 -29.55 61.71
C GLN A 99 -9.53 -28.55 61.15
N ALA A 100 -9.52 -28.34 59.84
CA ALA A 100 -10.47 -27.49 59.15
C ALA A 100 -11.90 -28.05 59.22
N LEU A 101 -12.05 -29.38 59.17
CA LEU A 101 -13.35 -30.05 59.21
C LEU A 101 -14.11 -29.78 60.53
N LEU A 102 -13.41 -29.59 61.66
CA LEU A 102 -14.01 -29.21 62.94
C LEU A 102 -14.68 -27.83 62.92
N ASN A 103 -14.28 -26.98 61.96
CA ASN A 103 -14.82 -25.63 61.76
C ASN A 103 -15.82 -25.58 60.59
N HIS A 104 -16.37 -26.72 60.16
CA HIS A 104 -17.25 -26.83 58.98
C HIS A 104 -16.56 -26.41 57.66
N VAL A 105 -15.23 -26.61 57.56
CA VAL A 105 -14.46 -26.33 56.34
C VAL A 105 -13.82 -27.61 55.82
N VAL A 106 -14.16 -28.02 54.59
CA VAL A 106 -13.44 -29.07 53.88
C VAL A 106 -12.25 -28.44 53.17
N HIS A 107 -11.09 -28.44 53.84
CA HIS A 107 -9.86 -27.90 53.24
C HIS A 107 -9.04 -29.02 52.61
N ILE A 108 -8.93 -28.99 51.29
CA ILE A 108 -8.17 -29.92 50.46
C ILE A 108 -6.82 -29.27 50.15
N ARG A 109 -5.76 -29.79 50.75
CA ARG A 109 -4.39 -29.27 50.52
C ARG A 109 -3.86 -29.64 49.14
N ALA A 110 -4.17 -30.84 48.68
CA ALA A 110 -3.75 -31.34 47.38
C ALA A 110 -4.80 -32.29 46.80
N LEU A 111 -5.12 -32.10 45.53
CA LEU A 111 -5.97 -32.98 44.73
C LEU A 111 -5.22 -33.37 43.47
N GLN A 112 -5.05 -34.66 43.21
CA GLN A 112 -4.35 -35.16 42.04
C GLN A 112 -5.20 -36.18 41.29
N ILE A 113 -5.28 -36.01 39.97
CA ILE A 113 -5.92 -36.96 39.07
C ILE A 113 -4.97 -37.26 37.93
N ASN A 114 -4.68 -38.54 37.69
CA ASN A 114 -3.80 -38.99 36.64
C ASN A 114 -4.48 -40.08 35.80
N LYS A 115 -4.36 -39.97 34.47
CA LYS A 115 -4.92 -40.92 33.48
C LYS A 115 -6.42 -41.11 33.68
N ALA A 116 -7.17 -40.04 33.41
CA ALA A 116 -8.62 -40.06 33.55
C ALA A 116 -9.31 -39.97 32.18
N VAL A 117 -10.37 -40.74 31.98
CA VAL A 117 -11.29 -40.62 30.83
C VAL A 117 -12.65 -40.31 31.40
N VAL A 118 -13.27 -39.23 30.91
CA VAL A 118 -14.55 -38.71 31.44
C VAL A 118 -15.49 -38.37 30.29
N ASP A 119 -16.56 -39.14 30.15
CA ASP A 119 -17.64 -38.91 29.20
C ASP A 119 -18.83 -38.26 29.93
N LEU A 120 -19.27 -37.11 29.44
CA LEU A 120 -20.43 -36.37 29.94
C LEU A 120 -21.47 -36.29 28.83
N THR A 121 -22.65 -36.85 29.05
CA THR A 121 -23.73 -36.86 28.04
C THR A 121 -24.99 -36.21 28.58
N GLN A 122 -25.62 -35.34 27.80
CA GLN A 122 -26.90 -34.75 28.16
C GLN A 122 -28.04 -35.64 27.63
N LYS A 123 -28.88 -36.17 28.52
CA LYS A 123 -30.08 -36.94 28.18
C LYS A 123 -31.29 -36.35 28.89
N THR A 124 -32.34 -35.99 28.14
CA THR A 124 -33.62 -35.52 28.69
C THR A 124 -33.47 -34.34 29.67
N GLU A 125 -32.65 -33.36 29.29
CA GLU A 125 -32.26 -32.17 30.09
C GLU A 125 -31.40 -32.41 31.34
N ALA A 126 -31.13 -33.66 31.71
CA ALA A 126 -30.19 -34.00 32.78
C ALA A 126 -28.79 -34.32 32.22
N TRP A 127 -27.75 -33.87 32.92
CA TRP A 127 -26.37 -34.26 32.64
C TRP A 127 -26.06 -35.60 33.30
N GLN A 128 -25.53 -36.53 32.51
CA GLN A 128 -25.13 -37.86 32.96
C GLN A 128 -23.60 -37.98 32.84
N LEU A 129 -22.95 -38.35 33.95
CA LEU A 129 -21.53 -38.70 34.00
C LEU A 129 -21.38 -40.19 33.68
N ALA A 130 -20.84 -40.51 32.51
CA ALA A 130 -20.76 -41.88 32.00
C ALA A 130 -22.12 -42.58 32.07
N ASP A 131 -22.15 -43.77 32.68
CA ASP A 131 -23.36 -44.57 32.91
C ASP A 131 -24.04 -44.26 34.27
N ILE A 132 -23.52 -43.33 35.06
CA ILE A 132 -24.02 -43.05 36.42
C ILE A 132 -25.32 -42.26 36.32
N GLN A 133 -26.42 -42.85 36.81
CA GLN A 133 -27.70 -42.17 36.97
C GLN A 133 -27.67 -41.36 38.26
N MET A 134 -27.56 -40.04 38.14
CA MET A 134 -27.69 -39.14 39.28
C MET A 134 -29.17 -38.96 39.64
N PRO A 135 -29.55 -38.99 40.93
CA PRO A 135 -30.91 -38.69 41.34
C PRO A 135 -31.26 -37.24 40.96
N ALA A 136 -32.46 -37.03 40.41
CA ALA A 136 -32.96 -35.68 40.13
C ALA A 136 -33.00 -34.90 41.46
N SER A 137 -32.21 -33.83 41.56
CA SER A 137 -32.26 -32.95 42.71
C SER A 137 -33.50 -32.06 42.59
N GLU A 138 -34.60 -32.45 43.25
CA GLU A 138 -35.66 -31.49 43.61
C GLU A 138 -35.09 -30.56 44.68
N VAL A 139 -34.67 -29.37 44.27
CA VAL A 139 -34.35 -28.29 45.19
C VAL A 139 -35.65 -27.51 45.43
N ASP A 140 -36.40 -27.89 46.46
CA ASP A 140 -37.45 -27.04 47.03
C ASP A 140 -36.77 -25.87 47.75
N VAL A 141 -36.69 -24.72 47.07
CA VAL A 141 -36.35 -23.44 47.71
C VAL A 141 -37.64 -22.82 48.23
N GLU A 142 -38.14 -23.30 49.37
CA GLU A 142 -39.08 -22.54 50.20
C GLU A 142 -38.55 -22.39 51.64
N GLN A 143 -38.11 -21.16 51.92
CA GLN A 143 -38.16 -20.41 53.17
C GLN A 143 -38.30 -21.21 54.49
N ASN A 144 -37.20 -21.25 55.26
CA ASN A 144 -37.23 -20.97 56.70
C ASN A 144 -35.79 -20.68 57.19
N VAL A 145 -35.42 -19.40 57.25
CA VAL A 145 -34.29 -18.96 58.09
C VAL A 145 -34.88 -18.66 59.46
N ALA A 146 -34.87 -19.67 60.32
CA ALA A 146 -34.76 -19.46 61.75
C ALA A 146 -33.27 -19.45 62.08
N GLU A 147 -32.80 -18.39 62.75
CA GLU A 147 -31.46 -18.32 63.32
C GLU A 147 -31.27 -19.46 64.33
N ASP A 148 -30.66 -20.56 63.89
CA ASP A 148 -29.97 -21.52 64.74
C ASP A 148 -28.49 -21.48 64.36
N ASP A 149 -27.61 -21.22 65.33
CA ASP A 149 -26.16 -21.01 65.18
C ASP A 149 -25.40 -22.33 64.90
N SER A 150 -26.12 -23.35 64.39
CA SER A 150 -25.66 -24.73 64.19
C SER A 150 -25.53 -25.16 62.72
N ASP A 151 -26.03 -24.38 61.76
CA ASP A 151 -26.09 -24.74 60.34
C ASP A 151 -25.20 -23.83 59.46
N LYS A 152 -23.90 -23.79 59.76
CA LYS A 152 -22.93 -23.13 58.86
C LYS A 152 -22.72 -24.01 57.62
N PRO A 153 -22.96 -23.52 56.40
CA PRO A 153 -22.74 -24.30 55.19
C PRO A 153 -21.28 -24.72 55.10
N TRP A 154 -21.04 -25.98 54.74
CA TRP A 154 -19.69 -26.50 54.58
C TRP A 154 -18.92 -25.70 53.52
N LEU A 155 -17.81 -25.08 53.92
CA LEU A 155 -16.95 -24.34 53.00
C LEU A 155 -15.89 -25.28 52.42
N ILE A 156 -15.82 -25.42 51.10
CA ILE A 156 -14.80 -26.25 50.43
C ILE A 156 -13.69 -25.34 49.91
N ILE A 157 -12.45 -25.62 50.30
CA ILE A 157 -11.25 -24.89 49.88
C ILE A 157 -10.28 -25.90 49.26
N VAL A 158 -9.70 -25.59 48.10
CA VAL A 158 -8.64 -26.40 47.47
C VAL A 158 -7.41 -25.53 47.33
N ASP A 159 -6.25 -25.97 47.83
CA ASP A 159 -4.97 -25.25 47.64
C ASP A 159 -4.34 -25.67 46.30
N ASP A 160 -3.94 -26.93 46.13
CA ASP A 160 -3.35 -27.41 44.89
C ASP A 160 -4.22 -28.45 44.18
N MET A 161 -4.43 -28.28 42.88
CA MET A 161 -5.08 -29.25 42.01
C MET A 161 -4.20 -29.56 40.80
N VAL A 162 -3.86 -30.83 40.60
CA VAL A 162 -3.07 -31.31 39.46
C VAL A 162 -3.84 -32.38 38.72
N LEU A 163 -4.16 -32.10 37.45
CA LEU A 163 -4.73 -33.06 36.51
C LEU A 163 -3.65 -33.39 35.48
N SER A 164 -3.45 -34.67 35.17
CA SER A 164 -2.49 -35.12 34.15
C SER A 164 -3.09 -36.24 33.32
N GLU A 165 -2.95 -36.17 32.00
CA GLU A 165 -3.52 -37.15 31.07
C GLU A 165 -5.05 -37.36 31.27
N LEU A 166 -5.83 -36.26 31.26
CA LEU A 166 -7.30 -36.31 31.34
C LEU A 166 -7.90 -36.18 29.92
N ASP A 167 -8.69 -37.16 29.48
CA ASP A 167 -9.45 -37.13 28.23
C ASP A 167 -10.94 -36.89 28.53
N MET A 168 -11.44 -35.68 28.25
CA MET A 168 -12.83 -35.32 28.50
C MET A 168 -13.64 -35.27 27.21
N ARG A 169 -14.80 -35.93 27.17
CA ARG A 169 -15.74 -35.88 26.05
C ARG A 169 -17.09 -35.42 26.55
N VAL A 170 -17.60 -34.33 25.99
CA VAL A 170 -18.91 -33.76 26.35
C VAL A 170 -19.80 -33.84 25.12
N THR A 171 -20.95 -34.49 25.24
CA THR A 171 -21.96 -34.57 24.18
C THR A 171 -23.29 -34.04 24.72
N ALA A 172 -23.68 -32.86 24.27
CA ALA A 172 -24.96 -32.23 24.57
C ALA A 172 -25.90 -32.32 23.36
N ASN A 173 -27.13 -31.81 23.51
CA ASN A 173 -28.09 -31.76 22.39
C ASN A 173 -27.60 -30.85 21.25
N ASP A 174 -26.99 -29.70 21.60
CA ASP A 174 -26.64 -28.64 20.65
C ASP A 174 -25.14 -28.50 20.39
N PHE A 175 -24.30 -29.26 21.11
CA PHE A 175 -22.85 -29.24 20.92
C PHE A 175 -22.15 -30.54 21.35
N SER A 176 -20.96 -30.77 20.80
CA SER A 176 -20.01 -31.81 21.21
C SER A 176 -18.62 -31.20 21.40
N LEU A 177 -17.91 -31.60 22.46
CA LEU A 177 -16.55 -31.18 22.77
C LEU A 177 -15.70 -32.40 23.10
N HIS A 178 -14.52 -32.49 22.50
CA HIS A 178 -13.48 -33.43 22.89
C HIS A 178 -12.26 -32.63 23.34
N LEU A 179 -11.90 -32.73 24.62
CA LEU A 179 -10.91 -31.92 25.31
C LEU A 179 -9.88 -32.83 26.03
N PRO A 180 -8.77 -33.17 25.37
CA PRO A 180 -7.65 -33.83 26.03
C PRO A 180 -6.77 -32.80 26.76
N VAL A 181 -6.59 -33.01 28.06
CA VAL A 181 -5.73 -32.23 28.96
C VAL A 181 -4.46 -33.05 29.22
N LYS A 182 -3.31 -32.57 28.74
CA LYS A 182 -2.01 -33.21 29.00
C LYS A 182 -1.56 -32.94 30.43
N SER A 183 -1.59 -31.67 30.83
CA SER A 183 -1.34 -31.24 32.19
C SER A 183 -2.19 -30.01 32.52
N LEU A 184 -2.72 -29.97 33.73
CA LEU A 184 -3.38 -28.81 34.30
C LEU A 184 -2.97 -28.73 35.75
N LYS A 185 -2.29 -27.65 36.12
CA LYS A 185 -1.91 -27.33 37.49
C LYS A 185 -2.61 -26.04 37.88
N LEU A 186 -3.37 -26.10 38.94
CA LEU A 186 -4.02 -24.96 39.55
C LEU A 186 -3.55 -24.90 41.00
N SER A 187 -3.02 -23.74 41.40
CA SER A 187 -2.62 -23.47 42.78
C SER A 187 -3.36 -22.24 43.26
N LEU A 188 -4.01 -22.36 44.40
CA LEU A 188 -4.78 -21.33 45.07
C LEU A 188 -4.05 -20.91 46.33
N SER A 189 -3.94 -19.59 46.53
CA SER A 189 -3.29 -19.01 47.70
C SER A 189 -3.95 -17.69 48.11
N GLY A 190 -3.61 -17.18 49.30
CA GLY A 190 -4.01 -15.84 49.74
C GLY A 190 -5.34 -15.72 50.48
N LEU A 191 -6.05 -16.83 50.76
CA LEU A 191 -7.35 -16.84 51.44
C LEU A 191 -7.39 -16.04 52.77
N HIS A 192 -6.27 -15.91 53.48
CA HIS A 192 -6.18 -15.14 54.73
C HIS A 192 -6.08 -13.61 54.54
N GLU A 193 -5.80 -13.11 53.33
CA GLU A 193 -5.58 -11.69 53.04
C GLU A 193 -6.75 -11.04 52.27
N ASN A 194 -7.95 -11.63 52.29
CA ASN A 194 -9.14 -11.18 51.53
C ASN A 194 -8.93 -11.09 50.00
N GLN A 195 -7.86 -11.73 49.49
CA GLN A 195 -7.57 -11.86 48.07
C GLN A 195 -7.28 -13.33 47.73
N GLN A 196 -7.99 -13.88 46.76
CA GLN A 196 -7.73 -15.23 46.26
C GLN A 196 -6.85 -15.12 45.02
N LYS A 197 -5.66 -15.72 45.06
CA LYS A 197 -4.77 -15.84 43.91
C LYS A 197 -4.85 -17.25 43.35
N ILE A 198 -5.02 -17.35 42.04
CA ILE A 198 -5.09 -18.58 41.27
C ILE A 198 -3.95 -18.54 40.26
N VAL A 199 -2.95 -19.38 40.45
CA VAL A 199 -1.88 -19.61 39.48
C VAL A 199 -2.26 -20.82 38.65
N HIS A 200 -2.29 -20.66 37.33
CA HIS A 200 -2.62 -21.74 36.41
C HIS A 200 -1.49 -22.02 35.42
N ASP A 201 -1.31 -23.30 35.12
CA ASP A 201 -0.48 -23.82 34.04
C ASP A 201 -1.26 -24.95 33.35
N ILE A 202 -1.67 -24.70 32.11
CA ILE A 202 -2.61 -25.54 31.37
C ILE A 202 -1.97 -25.91 30.03
N GLU A 203 -1.91 -27.20 29.74
CA GLU A 203 -1.48 -27.77 28.46
C GLU A 203 -2.58 -28.67 27.90
N LEU A 204 -3.24 -28.22 26.85
CA LEU A 204 -4.31 -28.93 26.15
C LEU A 204 -3.76 -29.56 24.86
N GLY A 205 -4.23 -30.76 24.55
CA GLY A 205 -3.96 -31.46 23.30
C GLY A 205 -4.96 -31.11 22.19
N PRO A 206 -5.04 -31.95 21.13
CA PRO A 206 -5.90 -31.70 19.99
C PRO A 206 -7.36 -31.71 20.39
N THR A 207 -8.02 -30.58 20.27
CA THR A 207 -9.39 -30.38 20.75
C THR A 207 -10.31 -30.14 19.57
N THR A 208 -11.51 -30.71 19.64
CA THR A 208 -12.56 -30.46 18.66
C THR A 208 -13.83 -30.03 19.35
N PHE A 209 -14.44 -28.96 18.84
CA PHE A 209 -15.74 -28.47 19.25
C PHE A 209 -16.64 -28.40 18.03
N SER A 210 -17.88 -28.84 18.16
CA SER A 210 -18.91 -28.73 17.14
C SER A 210 -20.21 -28.35 17.81
N GLY A 211 -20.80 -27.22 17.45
CA GLY A 211 -22.04 -26.75 18.06
C GLY A 211 -22.43 -25.40 17.53
N PHE A 212 -23.70 -25.02 17.69
CA PHE A 212 -24.20 -23.70 17.29
C PHE A 212 -23.89 -23.30 15.83
N LYS A 213 -23.85 -24.28 14.91
CA LYS A 213 -23.48 -24.14 13.48
C LYS A 213 -21.99 -23.90 13.19
N TYR A 214 -21.11 -24.09 14.16
CA TYR A 214 -19.67 -23.94 14.00
C TYR A 214 -18.93 -25.22 14.38
N LYS A 215 -17.80 -25.44 13.72
CA LYS A 215 -16.83 -26.47 14.05
C LYS A 215 -15.47 -25.82 14.26
N VAL A 216 -14.89 -26.01 15.44
CA VAL A 216 -13.59 -25.46 15.83
C VAL A 216 -12.65 -26.62 16.13
N LYS A 217 -11.43 -26.55 15.59
CA LYS A 217 -10.36 -27.52 15.84
C LYS A 217 -9.04 -26.81 16.09
N TYR A 218 -8.23 -27.33 17.01
CA TYR A 218 -6.84 -26.89 17.23
C TYR A 218 -5.96 -28.07 17.66
N GLN A 219 -4.63 -27.96 17.53
CA GLN A 219 -3.69 -29.05 17.88
C GLN A 219 -3.20 -29.01 19.32
N HIS A 220 -2.90 -27.83 19.84
CA HIS A 220 -2.59 -27.64 21.25
C HIS A 220 -2.89 -26.21 21.68
N LEU A 221 -3.14 -26.05 22.97
CA LEU A 221 -3.31 -24.76 23.63
C LEU A 221 -2.57 -24.82 24.97
N ASN A 222 -1.56 -23.97 25.11
CA ASN A 222 -0.86 -23.77 26.37
C ASN A 222 -1.25 -22.43 26.96
N SER A 223 -1.55 -22.37 28.25
CA SER A 223 -1.92 -21.15 28.96
C SER A 223 -1.28 -21.13 30.33
N ARG A 224 -0.62 -20.02 30.66
CA ARG A 224 0.02 -19.79 31.96
C ARG A 224 -0.34 -18.40 32.46
N GLY A 225 -0.67 -18.26 33.74
CA GLY A 225 -0.97 -16.93 34.29
C GLY A 225 -1.29 -16.95 35.78
N GLU A 226 -1.45 -15.74 36.32
CA GLU A 226 -1.94 -15.51 37.68
C GLU A 226 -3.22 -14.67 37.62
N THR A 227 -4.30 -15.21 38.16
CA THR A 227 -5.57 -14.50 38.36
C THR A 227 -5.72 -14.18 39.84
N SER A 228 -6.00 -12.94 40.19
CA SER A 228 -6.34 -12.54 41.55
C SER A 228 -7.76 -12.01 41.62
N LEU A 229 -8.47 -12.35 42.68
CA LEU A 229 -9.88 -12.01 42.93
C LEU A 229 -9.99 -11.43 44.33
N SER A 230 -10.86 -10.42 44.53
CA SER A 230 -11.14 -9.92 45.87
C SER A 230 -12.38 -10.60 46.42
N LEU A 231 -12.26 -11.20 47.60
CA LEU A 231 -13.36 -11.89 48.28
C LEU A 231 -14.38 -10.92 48.91
N LEU A 232 -14.07 -9.61 48.94
CA LEU A 232 -14.92 -8.57 49.53
C LEU A 232 -15.77 -7.81 48.49
N SER A 233 -15.58 -8.08 47.19
CA SER A 233 -16.35 -7.37 46.17
C SER A 233 -17.76 -7.95 46.03
N THR A 234 -18.74 -7.07 45.85
CA THR A 234 -20.10 -7.48 45.46
C THR A 234 -20.19 -7.92 44.00
N ASP A 235 -19.16 -7.62 43.20
CA ASP A 235 -19.01 -8.01 41.81
C ASP A 235 -17.64 -8.69 41.62
N LEU A 236 -17.66 -10.02 41.53
CA LEU A 236 -16.46 -10.86 41.37
C LEU A 236 -15.71 -10.55 40.07
N LEU A 237 -16.43 -10.27 38.98
CA LEU A 237 -15.83 -9.98 37.67
C LEU A 237 -15.04 -8.68 37.69
N GLN A 238 -15.55 -7.64 38.36
CA GLN A 238 -14.82 -6.38 38.53
C GLN A 238 -13.61 -6.50 39.46
N SER A 239 -13.58 -7.50 40.34
CA SER A 239 -12.42 -7.75 41.21
C SER A 239 -11.31 -8.56 40.56
N MET A 240 -11.62 -9.21 39.43
CA MET A 240 -10.68 -10.06 38.72
C MET A 240 -9.54 -9.22 38.14
N GLN A 241 -8.31 -9.58 38.51
CA GLN A 241 -7.10 -9.03 37.92
C GLN A 241 -6.25 -10.17 37.40
N ASN A 242 -6.04 -10.20 36.09
CA ASN A 242 -5.10 -11.12 35.47
C ASN A 242 -3.74 -10.44 35.35
N ARG A 243 -2.68 -11.18 35.67
CA ARG A 243 -1.30 -10.72 35.51
C ARG A 243 -0.48 -11.72 34.73
N LYS A 244 0.29 -11.22 33.78
CA LYS A 244 1.24 -12.01 32.98
C LYS A 244 0.62 -13.26 32.35
N LEU A 245 -0.63 -13.15 31.88
CA LEU A 245 -1.26 -14.25 31.17
C LEU A 245 -0.56 -14.42 29.82
N ALA A 246 -0.07 -15.63 29.57
CA ALA A 246 0.49 -16.04 28.30
C ALA A 246 -0.35 -17.16 27.70
N LEU A 247 -0.60 -17.10 26.39
CA LEU A 247 -1.36 -18.09 25.65
C LEU A 247 -0.62 -18.44 24.36
N ASP A 248 -0.51 -19.73 24.07
CA ASP A 248 0.11 -20.26 22.86
C ASP A 248 -0.83 -21.31 22.25
N LEU A 249 -1.37 -21.00 21.08
CA LEU A 249 -2.37 -21.79 20.37
C LEU A 249 -1.84 -22.16 18.98
N ALA A 250 -1.95 -23.42 18.60
CA ALA A 250 -1.51 -23.89 17.29
C ALA A 250 -2.62 -24.52 16.44
N GLU A 251 -2.55 -24.25 15.15
CA GLU A 251 -3.39 -24.76 14.06
C GLU A 251 -4.90 -24.61 14.32
N LEU A 252 -5.35 -23.41 14.68
CA LEU A 252 -6.78 -23.14 14.84
C LEU A 252 -7.47 -23.12 13.48
N LYS A 253 -8.53 -23.91 13.35
CA LYS A 253 -9.42 -23.95 12.18
C LYS A 253 -10.87 -23.80 12.64
N VAL A 254 -11.57 -22.85 12.04
CA VAL A 254 -13.00 -22.60 12.27
C VAL A 254 -13.73 -22.80 10.95
N ALA A 255 -14.75 -23.66 10.96
CA ALA A 255 -15.63 -23.94 9.83
C ALA A 255 -17.10 -23.80 10.24
N ASN A 256 -17.99 -23.69 9.26
CA ASN A 256 -19.43 -23.80 9.51
C ASN A 256 -19.87 -25.28 9.61
N ASP A 257 -21.16 -25.49 9.89
CA ASP A 257 -21.81 -26.80 9.92
C ASP A 257 -21.63 -27.63 8.63
N ALA A 258 -21.56 -26.97 7.48
CA ALA A 258 -21.28 -27.56 6.16
C ALA A 258 -19.78 -27.82 5.86
N ASP A 259 -18.90 -27.78 6.87
CA ASP A 259 -17.44 -27.97 6.76
C ASP A 259 -16.72 -26.97 5.84
N LYS A 260 -17.35 -25.83 5.55
CA LYS A 260 -16.72 -24.74 4.83
C LYS A 260 -15.87 -23.90 5.79
N ALA A 261 -14.59 -23.74 5.46
CA ALA A 261 -13.67 -22.91 6.22
C ALA A 261 -14.19 -21.46 6.34
N LEU A 262 -14.02 -20.89 7.53
CA LEU A 262 -14.36 -19.51 7.87
C LEU A 262 -13.10 -18.75 8.28
N LEU A 263 -12.27 -19.36 9.11
CA LEU A 263 -11.00 -18.81 9.60
C LEU A 263 -10.00 -19.93 9.83
N SER A 264 -8.74 -19.68 9.50
CA SER A 264 -7.61 -20.52 9.92
C SER A 264 -6.41 -19.68 10.32
N LEU A 265 -5.63 -20.18 11.27
CA LEU A 265 -4.31 -19.66 11.64
C LEU A 265 -3.39 -20.81 12.03
N LEU A 266 -2.08 -20.67 11.76
CA LEU A 266 -1.08 -21.67 12.13
C LEU A 266 -0.67 -21.54 13.59
N SER A 267 -0.47 -20.31 14.08
CA SER A 267 -0.17 -20.07 15.49
C SER A 267 -0.69 -18.72 15.95
N LEU A 268 -1.04 -18.64 17.24
CA LEU A 268 -1.40 -17.44 17.97
C LEU A 268 -0.68 -17.46 19.31
N GLN A 269 0.16 -16.47 19.54
CA GLN A 269 0.88 -16.26 20.78
C GLN A 269 0.50 -14.91 21.38
N LEU A 270 0.08 -14.94 22.64
CA LEU A 270 -0.19 -13.76 23.45
C LEU A 270 0.77 -13.79 24.64
N ALA A 271 1.46 -12.68 24.89
CA ALA A 271 2.35 -12.55 26.04
C ALA A 271 1.99 -11.33 26.89
N ASP A 272 2.19 -11.46 28.19
CA ASP A 272 1.97 -10.41 29.18
C ASP A 272 0.57 -9.76 29.08
N VAL A 273 -0.47 -10.60 28.98
CA VAL A 273 -1.86 -10.13 29.02
C VAL A 273 -2.23 -9.81 30.46
N ASP A 274 -2.49 -8.54 30.72
CA ASP A 274 -2.95 -8.00 31.98
C ASP A 274 -4.38 -7.47 31.82
N VAL A 275 -5.29 -7.91 32.67
CA VAL A 275 -6.67 -7.37 32.73
C VAL A 275 -6.87 -6.76 34.10
N ARG A 276 -7.22 -5.47 34.16
CA ARG A 276 -7.37 -4.74 35.44
C ARG A 276 -8.81 -4.26 35.59
N GLY A 277 -9.48 -4.73 36.64
CA GLY A 277 -10.81 -4.26 37.03
C GLY A 277 -11.91 -4.53 36.01
N GLY A 278 -11.73 -5.55 35.15
CA GLY A 278 -12.65 -5.89 34.05
C GLY A 278 -12.79 -4.82 32.97
N LYS A 279 -11.91 -3.80 32.95
CA LYS A 279 -12.09 -2.59 32.15
C LYS A 279 -10.88 -2.23 31.32
N GLN A 280 -9.68 -2.28 31.90
CA GLN A 280 -8.43 -2.02 31.19
C GLN A 280 -7.81 -3.33 30.73
N PHE A 281 -7.41 -3.38 29.47
CA PHE A 281 -6.78 -4.53 28.84
C PHE A 281 -5.42 -4.11 28.30
N VAL A 282 -4.36 -4.68 28.86
CA VAL A 282 -2.99 -4.46 28.40
C VAL A 282 -2.45 -5.78 27.87
N VAL A 283 -1.90 -5.77 26.66
CA VAL A 283 -1.26 -6.93 26.02
C VAL A 283 0.16 -6.55 25.64
N GLY A 284 1.15 -7.24 26.22
CA GLY A 284 2.55 -6.98 25.93
C GLY A 284 2.92 -7.30 24.48
N SER A 285 2.53 -8.47 23.98
CA SER A 285 2.65 -8.79 22.55
C SER A 285 1.58 -9.73 22.03
N VAL A 286 1.31 -9.61 20.73
CA VAL A 286 0.45 -10.52 19.94
C VAL A 286 1.23 -10.94 18.71
N ASP A 287 1.43 -12.23 18.54
CA ASP A 287 2.05 -12.83 17.35
C ASP A 287 1.08 -13.84 16.72
N MET A 288 0.77 -13.67 15.44
CA MET A 288 -0.05 -14.61 14.66
C MET A 288 0.68 -15.00 13.39
N HIS A 289 0.55 -16.27 12.98
CA HIS A 289 1.13 -16.77 11.73
C HIS A 289 0.08 -17.43 10.84
N GLU A 290 0.24 -17.25 9.53
CA GLU A 290 -0.59 -17.80 8.45
C GLU A 290 -2.10 -17.60 8.69
N VAL A 291 -2.50 -16.35 8.89
CA VAL A 291 -3.90 -16.00 9.14
C VAL A 291 -4.65 -15.94 7.83
N GLN A 292 -5.76 -16.65 7.73
CA GLN A 292 -6.69 -16.61 6.60
C GLN A 292 -8.12 -16.45 7.10
N VAL A 293 -8.82 -15.45 6.59
CA VAL A 293 -10.21 -15.13 6.91
C VAL A 293 -11.02 -15.13 5.63
N GLU A 294 -12.03 -15.99 5.57
CA GLU A 294 -12.86 -16.20 4.39
C GLU A 294 -13.97 -15.15 4.28
N LYS A 295 -14.47 -14.96 3.05
CA LYS A 295 -15.52 -13.98 2.73
C LYS A 295 -16.79 -14.09 3.57
N ALA A 296 -17.06 -15.27 4.12
CA ALA A 296 -18.20 -15.49 5.00
C ALA A 296 -18.12 -14.67 6.31
N LEU A 297 -16.91 -14.32 6.75
CA LEU A 297 -16.68 -13.49 7.94
C LEU A 297 -16.38 -12.02 7.60
N THR A 298 -15.72 -11.75 6.47
CA THR A 298 -15.38 -10.37 6.07
C THR A 298 -16.50 -9.64 5.31
N GLY A 299 -17.52 -10.37 4.85
CA GLY A 299 -18.61 -9.87 4.02
C GLY A 299 -18.28 -9.82 2.52
N ASN A 300 -17.12 -9.27 2.15
CA ASN A 300 -16.82 -8.92 0.75
C ASN A 300 -15.59 -9.61 0.15
N GLY A 301 -14.71 -10.27 0.93
CA GLY A 301 -13.42 -10.74 0.38
C GLY A 301 -12.66 -11.76 1.21
N VAL A 302 -11.54 -12.27 0.68
CA VAL A 302 -10.62 -13.10 1.48
C VAL A 302 -9.49 -12.21 1.97
N VAL A 303 -9.15 -12.32 3.26
CA VAL A 303 -7.98 -11.68 3.85
C VAL A 303 -6.99 -12.77 4.21
N ALA A 304 -5.75 -12.64 3.74
CA ALA A 304 -4.67 -13.51 4.12
C ALA A 304 -3.41 -12.72 4.52
N LEU A 305 -2.67 -13.25 5.47
CA LEU A 305 -1.50 -12.63 6.09
C LEU A 305 -0.52 -13.71 6.58
N ASP A 306 0.77 -13.58 6.28
CA ASP A 306 1.78 -14.54 6.71
C ASP A 306 2.11 -14.35 8.20
N ARG A 307 2.24 -13.10 8.65
CA ARG A 307 2.51 -12.77 10.06
C ARG A 307 1.86 -11.47 10.50
N LEU A 308 1.26 -11.49 11.68
CA LEU A 308 0.89 -10.30 12.47
C LEU A 308 1.78 -10.27 13.70
N HIS A 309 2.42 -9.14 13.97
CA HIS A 309 3.11 -8.92 15.24
C HIS A 309 2.76 -7.53 15.77
N ALA A 310 2.30 -7.44 17.00
CA ALA A 310 1.91 -6.20 17.67
C ALA A 310 2.49 -6.15 19.08
N GLU A 311 2.95 -4.99 19.52
CA GLU A 311 3.52 -4.79 20.86
C GLU A 311 2.83 -3.66 21.64
N ASN A 312 2.73 -3.87 22.95
CA ASN A 312 2.19 -2.93 23.94
C ASN A 312 0.84 -2.35 23.51
N ILE A 313 -0.17 -3.21 23.44
CA ILE A 313 -1.55 -2.83 23.21
C ILE A 313 -2.16 -2.45 24.56
N ASP A 314 -2.63 -1.22 24.73
CA ASP A 314 -3.36 -0.76 25.92
C ASP A 314 -4.73 -0.25 25.48
N VAL A 315 -5.78 -0.87 26.02
CA VAL A 315 -7.16 -0.47 25.79
C VAL A 315 -7.74 -0.03 27.13
N ASP A 316 -8.05 1.26 27.21
CA ASP A 316 -8.62 1.88 28.40
C ASP A 316 -10.16 1.77 28.39
N PRO A 317 -10.83 1.67 29.56
CA PRO A 317 -12.28 1.80 29.69
C PRO A 317 -12.94 2.99 28.99
N ALA A 318 -12.24 4.11 28.82
CA ALA A 318 -12.79 5.27 28.09
C ALA A 318 -12.85 5.06 26.56
N GLY A 319 -12.36 3.91 26.07
CA GLY A 319 -12.33 3.55 24.65
C GLY A 319 -11.08 4.04 23.91
N SER A 320 -10.06 4.54 24.61
CA SER A 320 -8.78 4.83 23.98
C SER A 320 -7.99 3.55 23.74
N VAL A 321 -7.26 3.53 22.62
CA VAL A 321 -6.43 2.40 22.21
C VAL A 321 -5.04 2.91 21.88
N ASP A 322 -4.04 2.44 22.61
CA ASP A 322 -2.63 2.71 22.35
C ASP A 322 -1.92 1.45 21.89
N LEU A 323 -1.02 1.59 20.92
CA LEU A 323 -0.29 0.50 20.28
C LEU A 323 1.11 0.98 19.91
N ALA A 324 2.15 0.37 20.46
CA ALA A 324 3.52 0.81 20.23
C ALA A 324 4.01 0.47 18.83
N THR A 325 3.82 -0.78 18.39
CA THR A 325 4.24 -1.25 17.06
C THR A 325 3.22 -2.25 16.52
N LEU A 326 3.03 -2.24 15.20
CA LEU A 326 2.34 -3.33 14.50
C LEU A 326 3.01 -3.56 13.15
N THR A 327 3.33 -4.80 12.87
CA THR A 327 3.87 -5.26 11.59
C THR A 327 3.00 -6.35 11.02
N LEU A 328 2.67 -6.20 9.74
CA LEU A 328 1.89 -7.14 8.94
C LEU A 328 2.74 -7.56 7.73
N ASP A 329 3.02 -8.85 7.62
CA ASP A 329 3.79 -9.42 6.50
C ASP A 329 2.87 -10.14 5.51
N ALA A 330 3.08 -9.87 4.22
CA ALA A 330 2.34 -10.43 3.09
C ALA A 330 0.81 -10.26 3.18
N LEU A 331 0.35 -9.07 3.56
CA LEU A 331 -1.07 -8.76 3.60
C LEU A 331 -1.66 -8.78 2.18
N SER A 332 -2.69 -9.59 2.00
CA SER A 332 -3.51 -9.62 0.79
C SER A 332 -4.99 -9.52 1.14
N ALA A 333 -5.70 -8.69 0.38
CA ALA A 333 -7.12 -8.47 0.51
C ALA A 333 -7.75 -8.51 -0.89
N ASP A 334 -8.47 -9.58 -1.17
CA ASP A 334 -9.08 -9.84 -2.48
C ASP A 334 -10.61 -9.68 -2.37
N GLY A 335 -11.22 -8.83 -3.21
CA GLY A 335 -12.68 -8.75 -3.35
C GLY A 335 -13.39 -7.62 -2.60
N PHE A 336 -12.68 -6.80 -1.82
CA PHE A 336 -13.29 -5.79 -0.95
C PHE A 336 -14.02 -4.65 -1.68
N ALA A 337 -13.73 -4.41 -2.95
CA ALA A 337 -14.37 -3.41 -3.80
C ALA A 337 -14.67 -3.93 -5.23
N GLY A 338 -15.13 -5.19 -5.36
CA GLY A 338 -15.38 -5.84 -6.66
C GLY A 338 -14.23 -6.75 -7.07
N ASP A 339 -13.65 -6.56 -8.27
CA ASP A 339 -12.48 -7.33 -8.77
C ASP A 339 -11.14 -6.68 -8.34
N ASP A 340 -11.16 -5.90 -7.26
CA ASP A 340 -9.98 -5.18 -6.77
C ASP A 340 -9.09 -6.10 -5.94
N HIS A 341 -7.80 -6.06 -6.25
CA HIS A 341 -6.75 -6.83 -5.58
C HIS A 341 -5.77 -5.87 -4.92
N PHE A 342 -5.72 -5.90 -3.59
CA PHE A 342 -4.76 -5.14 -2.81
C PHE A 342 -3.73 -6.09 -2.20
N ARG A 343 -2.46 -5.81 -2.48
CA ARG A 343 -1.33 -6.58 -1.94
C ARG A 343 -0.27 -5.63 -1.40
N VAL A 344 0.17 -5.92 -0.18
CA VAL A 344 1.25 -5.22 0.50
C VAL A 344 2.21 -6.26 1.04
N LYS A 345 3.48 -6.17 0.65
CA LYS A 345 4.50 -7.12 1.12
C LYS A 345 4.76 -6.96 2.61
N GLN A 346 4.83 -5.71 3.08
CA GLN A 346 5.04 -5.40 4.48
C GLN A 346 4.37 -4.07 4.81
N LEU A 347 3.61 -4.05 5.90
CA LEU A 347 3.08 -2.86 6.54
C LEU A 347 3.67 -2.79 7.94
N ALA A 348 4.30 -1.68 8.28
CA ALA A 348 4.82 -1.42 9.61
C ALA A 348 4.28 -0.08 10.10
N LEU A 349 3.80 -0.05 11.33
CA LEU A 349 3.29 1.14 11.96
C LEU A 349 3.87 1.29 13.37
N SER A 350 4.09 2.54 13.79
CA SER A 350 4.65 2.84 15.10
C SER A 350 3.88 3.95 15.80
N THR A 351 3.73 3.80 17.12
CA THR A 351 3.04 4.73 18.03
C THR A 351 1.66 5.12 17.50
N PHE A 352 0.78 4.13 17.37
CA PHE A 352 -0.62 4.36 17.08
C PHE A 352 -1.36 4.66 18.39
N SER A 353 -2.19 5.68 18.37
CA SER A 353 -3.10 6.00 19.48
C SER A 353 -4.43 6.46 18.91
N ARG A 354 -5.52 5.99 19.51
CA ARG A 354 -6.85 6.55 19.32
C ARG A 354 -7.30 7.09 20.66
N ALA A 355 -7.42 8.41 20.75
CA ALA A 355 -7.93 9.06 21.95
C ALA A 355 -9.46 8.86 22.07
N ALA A 356 -9.98 9.04 23.29
CA ALA A 356 -11.41 8.93 23.58
C ALA A 356 -12.28 9.97 22.84
N ASP A 357 -11.66 11.06 22.36
CA ASP A 357 -12.31 12.09 21.53
C ASP A 357 -12.30 11.77 20.02
N GLU A 358 -12.04 10.51 19.68
CA GLU A 358 -11.90 9.97 18.32
C GLU A 358 -10.72 10.54 17.52
N THR A 359 -9.78 11.23 18.17
CA THR A 359 -8.53 11.63 17.52
C THR A 359 -7.64 10.42 17.32
N LEU A 360 -7.33 10.08 16.07
CA LEU A 360 -6.38 9.05 15.69
C LEU A 360 -5.02 9.72 15.44
N SER A 361 -3.97 9.24 16.10
CA SER A 361 -2.60 9.69 15.89
C SER A 361 -1.69 8.51 15.59
N LEU A 362 -0.70 8.73 14.73
CA LEU A 362 0.25 7.73 14.26
C LEU A 362 1.62 8.38 14.07
N GLY A 363 2.64 7.86 14.76
CA GLY A 363 4.00 8.38 14.62
C GLY A 363 4.63 8.06 13.27
N SER A 364 4.54 6.82 12.80
CA SER A 364 4.92 6.48 11.43
C SER A 364 4.12 5.31 10.84
N LEU A 365 3.95 5.34 9.52
CA LEU A 365 3.45 4.23 8.70
C LEU A 365 4.40 4.02 7.54
N GLN A 366 4.81 2.77 7.35
CA GLN A 366 5.63 2.34 6.23
C GLN A 366 4.93 1.19 5.48
N LEU A 367 4.83 1.32 4.17
CA LEU A 367 4.36 0.26 3.28
C LEU A 367 5.45 -0.09 2.27
N GLN A 368 5.60 -1.37 1.96
CA GLN A 368 6.50 -1.86 0.93
C GLN A 368 5.74 -2.59 -0.18
N ASN A 369 6.07 -2.27 -1.43
CA ASN A 369 5.53 -2.88 -2.65
C ASN A 369 4.00 -2.93 -2.65
N SER A 370 3.37 -1.75 -2.66
CA SER A 370 1.92 -1.63 -2.80
C SER A 370 1.56 -1.71 -4.29
N GLU A 371 0.81 -2.73 -4.67
CA GLU A 371 0.28 -2.88 -6.03
C GLU A 371 -1.23 -2.61 -6.05
N PHE A 372 -1.68 -1.83 -7.04
CA PHE A 372 -3.08 -1.49 -7.23
C PHE A 372 -3.56 -2.02 -8.57
N LYS A 373 -4.55 -2.92 -8.56
CA LYS A 373 -5.14 -3.50 -9.77
C LYS A 373 -6.65 -3.45 -9.69
N GLN A 374 -7.27 -3.12 -10.82
CA GLN A 374 -8.72 -3.21 -11.04
C GLN A 374 -8.96 -4.19 -12.19
N GLY A 375 -9.42 -5.40 -11.87
CA GLY A 375 -9.51 -6.49 -12.84
C GLY A 375 -8.14 -6.82 -13.47
N LYS A 376 -8.00 -6.68 -14.79
CA LYS A 376 -6.73 -6.89 -15.51
C LYS A 376 -5.87 -5.63 -15.65
N GLN A 377 -6.39 -4.46 -15.29
CA GLN A 377 -5.71 -3.19 -15.49
C GLN A 377 -4.88 -2.83 -14.26
N SER A 378 -3.58 -2.55 -14.47
CA SER A 378 -2.72 -1.99 -13.44
C SER A 378 -3.04 -0.51 -13.26
N LEU A 379 -3.42 -0.12 -12.04
CA LEU A 379 -3.59 1.29 -11.65
C LEU A 379 -2.27 1.92 -11.22
N GLY A 380 -1.17 1.15 -11.22
CA GLY A 380 0.15 1.57 -10.79
C GLY A 380 0.64 0.78 -9.58
N SER A 381 1.85 1.11 -9.15
CA SER A 381 2.45 0.55 -7.94
C SER A 381 3.33 1.58 -7.25
N ILE A 382 3.54 1.37 -5.96
CA ILE A 382 4.41 2.21 -5.14
C ILE A 382 5.39 1.27 -4.42
N GLY A 383 6.69 1.44 -4.68
CA GLY A 383 7.73 0.62 -4.09
C GLY A 383 7.83 0.83 -2.57
N HIS A 384 7.83 2.07 -2.12
CA HIS A 384 7.84 2.39 -0.69
C HIS A 384 6.96 3.61 -0.37
N THR A 385 6.17 3.51 0.69
CA THR A 385 5.39 4.64 1.24
C THR A 385 5.84 4.88 2.66
N THR A 386 6.14 6.13 3.00
CA THR A 386 6.39 6.59 4.36
C THR A 386 5.44 7.73 4.69
N LEU A 387 4.77 7.64 5.83
CA LEU A 387 3.95 8.69 6.41
C LEU A 387 4.42 8.92 7.85
N GLU A 388 4.69 10.17 8.22
CA GLU A 388 5.18 10.53 9.57
C GLU A 388 4.27 11.56 10.26
N HIS A 389 4.10 11.36 11.57
CA HIS A 389 3.34 12.22 12.47
C HIS A 389 1.93 12.52 11.94
N PHE A 390 1.22 11.48 11.53
CA PHE A 390 -0.16 11.59 11.09
C PHE A 390 -1.09 11.77 12.30
N SER A 391 -2.06 12.67 12.17
CA SER A 391 -3.14 12.85 13.12
C SER A 391 -4.42 13.20 12.39
N MET A 392 -5.56 12.72 12.89
CA MET A 392 -6.86 12.90 12.27
C MET A 392 -7.92 12.96 13.36
N ARG A 393 -8.88 13.85 13.22
CA ARG A 393 -10.07 13.96 14.07
C ARG A 393 -11.29 13.90 13.17
N GLY A 394 -12.09 12.85 13.31
CA GLY A 394 -13.17 12.57 12.37
C GLY A 394 -12.65 12.22 10.97
N VAL A 395 -13.31 12.70 9.92
CA VAL A 395 -12.96 12.41 8.51
C VAL A 395 -12.50 13.64 7.71
N ASP A 396 -12.57 14.81 8.31
CA ASP A 396 -12.41 16.10 7.63
C ASP A 396 -11.26 16.96 8.18
N THR A 397 -10.81 16.69 9.41
CA THR A 397 -9.70 17.43 10.03
C THR A 397 -8.52 16.51 10.27
N GLY A 398 -7.34 16.89 9.79
CA GLY A 398 -6.14 16.07 9.98
C GLY A 398 -4.85 16.78 9.58
N ALA A 399 -3.73 16.16 9.91
CA ALA A 399 -2.41 16.68 9.62
C ALA A 399 -1.39 15.56 9.50
N PHE A 400 -0.34 15.78 8.72
CA PHE A 400 0.87 14.96 8.76
C PHE A 400 2.11 15.77 8.43
N LYS A 401 3.26 15.38 8.98
CA LYS A 401 4.52 16.10 8.77
C LYS A 401 5.16 15.73 7.44
N LEU A 402 5.11 14.46 7.05
CA LEU A 402 5.75 13.95 5.84
C LEU A 402 4.89 12.85 5.25
N LEU A 403 4.64 12.93 3.94
CA LEU A 403 4.24 11.80 3.11
C LEU A 403 5.26 11.66 1.99
N LYS A 404 5.95 10.53 1.90
CA LYS A 404 6.91 10.24 0.85
C LYS A 404 6.55 8.93 0.16
N LEU A 405 6.44 8.99 -1.17
CA LEU A 405 6.23 7.85 -2.05
C LEU A 405 7.48 7.67 -2.90
N ASP A 406 8.13 6.52 -2.84
CA ASP A 406 9.31 6.19 -3.64
C ASP A 406 9.00 5.10 -4.67
N ALA A 407 9.65 5.18 -5.83
CA ALA A 407 9.48 4.28 -6.97
C ALA A 407 8.00 4.14 -7.37
N VAL A 408 7.39 5.26 -7.75
CA VAL A 408 5.99 5.31 -8.18
C VAL A 408 5.89 4.95 -9.65
N GLN A 409 5.15 3.90 -9.96
CA GLN A 409 4.81 3.49 -11.31
C GLN A 409 3.42 4.03 -11.67
N LEU A 410 3.32 4.79 -12.75
CA LEU A 410 2.04 5.35 -13.20
C LEU A 410 1.15 4.27 -13.86
N PRO A 411 -0.18 4.49 -13.94
CA PRO A 411 -1.09 3.55 -14.60
C PRO A 411 -0.70 3.28 -16.05
N SER A 412 -0.99 2.08 -16.56
CA SER A 412 -0.90 1.80 -18.00
C SER A 412 -2.27 1.87 -18.66
N ASN A 413 -2.35 2.48 -19.84
CA ASN A 413 -3.60 2.68 -20.57
C ASN A 413 -3.79 1.69 -21.73
N GLY A 414 -3.11 0.53 -21.69
CA GLY A 414 -3.12 -0.47 -22.77
C GLY A 414 -2.38 -0.05 -24.06
N GLN A 415 -2.09 1.25 -24.25
CA GLN A 415 -1.26 1.77 -25.33
C GLN A 415 0.20 2.00 -24.90
N GLY A 416 0.50 1.95 -23.61
CA GLY A 416 1.84 2.08 -23.05
C GLY A 416 1.81 2.35 -21.55
N ASP A 417 2.99 2.34 -20.95
CA ASP A 417 3.23 2.85 -19.61
C ASP A 417 3.26 4.39 -19.64
N LEU A 418 2.55 5.06 -18.73
CA LEU A 418 2.55 6.52 -18.62
C LEU A 418 3.85 7.06 -17.99
N GLY A 419 4.66 6.17 -17.43
CA GLY A 419 6.01 6.45 -16.94
C GLY A 419 6.17 6.22 -15.44
N THR A 420 7.29 6.71 -14.90
CA THR A 420 7.67 6.53 -13.49
C THR A 420 7.96 7.87 -12.83
N ILE A 421 7.81 7.92 -11.51
CA ILE A 421 8.28 9.03 -10.68
C ILE A 421 9.16 8.44 -9.60
N GLY A 422 10.42 8.88 -9.54
CA GLY A 422 11.40 8.39 -8.56
C GLY A 422 10.94 8.62 -7.12
N SER A 423 10.52 9.84 -6.79
CA SER A 423 9.80 10.10 -5.53
C SER A 423 8.82 11.27 -5.58
N ILE A 424 7.77 11.18 -4.77
CA ILE A 424 6.80 12.24 -4.50
C ILE A 424 6.84 12.51 -3.01
N GLN A 425 7.14 13.74 -2.60
CA GLN A 425 7.22 14.14 -1.21
C GLN A 425 6.30 15.33 -0.93
N ALA A 426 5.43 15.19 0.07
CA ALA A 426 4.61 16.26 0.60
C ALA A 426 5.00 16.53 2.07
N ASP A 427 5.37 17.78 2.36
CA ASP A 427 5.80 18.21 3.68
C ASP A 427 4.74 19.10 4.35
N THR A 428 4.47 18.81 5.62
CA THR A 428 3.56 19.55 6.51
C THR A 428 2.22 19.81 5.84
N VAL A 429 1.40 18.77 5.79
CA VAL A 429 0.07 18.83 5.21
C VAL A 429 -0.97 18.95 6.31
N MET A 430 -1.94 19.82 6.09
CA MET A 430 -3.07 20.10 6.99
C MET A 430 -4.36 20.03 6.18
N LEU A 431 -5.35 19.37 6.76
CA LEU A 431 -6.71 19.23 6.26
C LEU A 431 -7.63 19.88 7.28
N ASP A 432 -8.44 20.85 6.84
CA ASP A 432 -9.44 21.48 7.70
C ASP A 432 -10.87 21.04 7.34
N HIS A 433 -11.77 21.18 8.32
CA HIS A 433 -13.19 20.88 8.16
C HIS A 433 -13.91 21.78 7.12
N ASN A 434 -13.27 22.85 6.62
CA ASN A 434 -13.82 23.76 5.62
C ASN A 434 -13.46 23.34 4.18
N GLY A 435 -12.76 22.22 4.02
CA GLY A 435 -12.28 21.71 2.73
C GLY A 435 -11.03 22.42 2.23
N LEU A 436 -10.25 23.07 3.11
CA LEU A 436 -8.93 23.62 2.80
C LEU A 436 -7.85 22.58 3.06
N TYR A 437 -7.16 22.19 2.00
CA TYR A 437 -6.00 21.32 2.02
C TYR A 437 -4.76 22.17 1.82
N ARG A 438 -3.89 22.25 2.83
CA ARG A 438 -2.66 23.05 2.76
C ARG A 438 -1.44 22.17 2.90
N ALA A 439 -0.48 22.29 1.99
CA ALA A 439 0.84 21.68 2.07
C ALA A 439 1.94 22.76 2.05
N LYS A 440 2.98 22.62 2.88
CA LYS A 440 4.12 23.54 2.85
C LYS A 440 4.96 23.32 1.60
N GLN A 441 5.20 22.08 1.23
CA GLN A 441 5.96 21.75 0.03
C GLN A 441 5.40 20.49 -0.62
N LEU A 442 5.37 20.49 -1.95
CA LEU A 442 5.19 19.30 -2.76
C LEU A 442 6.35 19.19 -3.75
N LYS A 443 7.11 18.11 -3.68
CA LYS A 443 8.31 17.88 -4.47
C LYS A 443 8.19 16.59 -5.26
N PHE A 444 8.54 16.66 -6.53
CA PHE A 444 8.66 15.52 -7.42
C PHE A 444 10.12 15.36 -7.83
N ASP A 445 10.69 14.18 -7.59
CA ASP A 445 12.05 13.84 -8.00
C ASP A 445 12.05 12.75 -9.07
N ASP A 446 12.92 12.92 -10.06
CA ASP A 446 13.14 11.97 -11.17
C ASP A 446 11.82 11.57 -11.86
N VAL A 447 11.07 12.58 -12.31
CA VAL A 447 9.86 12.37 -13.11
C VAL A 447 10.29 11.92 -14.50
N ASN A 448 9.79 10.77 -14.95
CA ASN A 448 9.98 10.25 -16.30
C ASN A 448 8.61 9.90 -16.87
N THR A 449 8.00 10.81 -17.63
CA THR A 449 6.61 10.65 -18.09
C THR A 449 6.42 11.04 -19.54
N THR A 450 5.34 10.54 -20.13
CA THR A 450 4.96 10.82 -21.51
C THR A 450 3.61 11.54 -21.56
N ILE A 451 3.60 12.73 -22.14
CA ILE A 451 2.42 13.52 -22.43
C ILE A 451 2.01 13.25 -23.89
N VAL A 452 0.78 12.81 -24.09
CA VAL A 452 0.21 12.58 -25.43
C VAL A 452 -0.99 13.49 -25.64
N ILE A 453 -0.90 14.35 -26.65
CA ILE A 453 -2.03 15.10 -27.20
C ILE A 453 -2.62 14.25 -28.33
N GLN A 454 -3.90 13.92 -28.22
CA GLN A 454 -4.61 13.08 -29.17
C GLN A 454 -5.00 13.87 -30.43
N LYS A 455 -5.49 13.15 -31.45
CA LYS A 455 -5.91 13.73 -32.74
C LYS A 455 -7.01 14.79 -32.61
N ASP A 456 -7.83 14.70 -31.56
CA ASP A 456 -8.89 15.66 -31.24
C ASP A 456 -8.43 16.82 -30.34
N GLY A 457 -7.13 16.89 -30.04
CA GLY A 457 -6.53 17.90 -29.17
C GLY A 457 -6.64 17.60 -27.67
N THR A 458 -7.24 16.48 -27.27
CA THR A 458 -7.36 16.11 -25.85
C THR A 458 -6.07 15.53 -25.27
N LEU A 459 -5.82 15.72 -23.98
CA LEU A 459 -4.66 15.14 -23.28
C LEU A 459 -4.99 13.76 -22.73
N ALA A 460 -4.31 12.72 -23.22
CA ALA A 460 -4.59 11.33 -22.85
C ALA A 460 -4.37 11.03 -21.35
N VAL A 461 -3.44 11.74 -20.70
CA VAL A 461 -3.12 11.56 -19.27
C VAL A 461 -4.31 11.92 -18.37
N LEU A 462 -5.00 13.03 -18.68
CA LEU A 462 -6.17 13.49 -17.93
C LEU A 462 -7.37 12.56 -18.11
N ASP A 463 -7.54 12.02 -19.32
CA ASP A 463 -8.58 11.06 -19.65
C ASP A 463 -8.40 9.74 -18.88
N ALA A 464 -7.16 9.25 -18.74
CA ALA A 464 -6.85 8.03 -18.01
C ALA A 464 -7.13 8.17 -16.49
N ILE A 465 -6.81 9.33 -15.91
CA ILE A 465 -7.04 9.62 -14.48
C ILE A 465 -8.53 9.89 -14.20
N SER A 466 -9.25 10.52 -15.13
CA SER A 466 -10.68 10.83 -14.94
C SER A 466 -11.57 9.60 -15.13
N LYS A 467 -11.21 8.67 -16.03
CA LYS A 467 -11.96 7.43 -16.29
C LYS A 467 -11.72 6.33 -15.23
N SER A 468 -10.72 6.48 -14.37
CA SER A 468 -10.45 5.56 -13.25
C SER A 468 -11.17 5.94 -11.95
N GLN A 469 -11.95 7.03 -11.92
CA GLN A 469 -12.86 7.27 -10.81
C GLN A 469 -13.97 6.22 -10.81
N PRO A 470 -14.26 5.56 -9.66
CA PRO A 470 -15.39 4.66 -9.57
C PRO A 470 -16.64 5.45 -9.95
N ALA A 471 -17.41 4.91 -10.90
CA ALA A 471 -18.70 5.46 -11.26
C ALA A 471 -19.53 5.57 -9.98
N SER A 472 -19.64 6.79 -9.44
CA SER A 472 -20.66 7.12 -8.47
C SER A 472 -21.97 6.73 -9.13
N ASN A 473 -22.61 5.69 -8.61
CA ASN A 473 -23.92 5.20 -9.03
C ASN A 473 -24.97 6.31 -8.89
N ALA A 474 -24.97 7.21 -9.87
CA ALA A 474 -26.05 8.11 -10.18
C ALA A 474 -26.41 7.78 -11.62
N ASN A 475 -27.20 6.71 -11.76
CA ASN A 475 -27.73 6.22 -13.02
C ASN A 475 -28.49 7.32 -13.77
N PRO A 476 -28.03 7.82 -14.93
CA PRO A 476 -28.78 8.78 -15.71
C PRO A 476 -28.95 8.22 -17.13
N SER A 477 -29.83 7.24 -17.31
CA SER A 477 -30.49 6.88 -18.58
C SER A 477 -31.41 5.67 -18.30
N ALA A 478 -32.68 5.61 -18.72
CA ALA A 478 -33.24 6.18 -19.92
C ALA A 478 -34.74 6.47 -19.73
N VAL A 479 -35.12 7.72 -19.97
CA VAL A 479 -36.41 8.05 -20.56
C VAL A 479 -36.18 8.13 -22.06
N ARG A 480 -36.70 7.16 -22.81
CA ARG A 480 -37.08 7.36 -24.23
C ARG A 480 -38.17 6.37 -24.63
N GLU A 481 -39.35 6.97 -24.77
CA GLU A 481 -40.36 6.74 -25.81
C GLU A 481 -40.95 5.33 -25.99
N SER A 482 -42.17 5.17 -25.49
CA SER A 482 -43.23 4.46 -26.22
C SER A 482 -44.46 5.37 -26.37
N LYS A 483 -44.77 5.72 -27.62
CA LYS A 483 -46.07 6.27 -28.03
C LYS A 483 -47.06 5.11 -28.12
N GLN A 484 -48.25 5.25 -27.52
CA GLN A 484 -49.56 5.27 -28.24
C GLN A 484 -50.77 4.86 -27.35
N ARG A 485 -51.72 5.81 -27.21
CA ARG A 485 -53.20 5.72 -27.00
C ARG A 485 -53.78 4.69 -26.01
N SER A 486 -54.45 5.16 -24.94
CA SER A 486 -55.90 5.45 -24.92
C SER A 486 -56.44 5.81 -23.53
N ALA A 487 -57.40 6.74 -23.56
CA ALA A 487 -58.29 7.36 -22.59
C ALA A 487 -58.72 6.65 -21.27
N SER A 488 -58.94 7.53 -20.27
CA SER A 488 -60.07 7.62 -19.31
C SER A 488 -60.04 6.79 -18.02
N SER A 489 -59.87 7.47 -16.87
CA SER A 489 -60.95 7.72 -15.89
C SER A 489 -60.44 8.49 -14.67
N ALA A 490 -61.29 9.38 -14.15
CA ALA A 490 -61.11 10.26 -13.00
C ALA A 490 -61.18 9.54 -11.64
N GLY A 491 -60.59 10.15 -10.61
CA GLY A 491 -60.81 9.83 -9.20
C GLY A 491 -59.92 10.64 -8.24
N LYS A 492 -60.51 11.63 -7.56
CA LYS A 492 -59.94 12.49 -6.50
C LYS A 492 -59.58 11.69 -5.24
N ALA A 493 -58.57 12.14 -4.47
CA ALA A 493 -58.72 12.81 -3.16
C ALA A 493 -57.43 12.71 -2.30
N ASP A 494 -56.94 13.88 -1.90
CA ASP A 494 -56.20 14.29 -0.68
C ASP A 494 -55.49 13.23 0.18
N THR A 495 -54.20 13.46 0.48
CA THR A 495 -53.72 13.90 1.81
C THR A 495 -52.20 14.15 1.73
N GLU A 496 -51.81 15.39 2.01
CA GLU A 496 -50.42 15.84 2.19
C GLU A 496 -49.85 15.30 3.51
N PRO A 497 -48.57 14.90 3.54
CA PRO A 497 -47.73 15.46 4.60
C PRO A 497 -46.42 16.01 4.04
N ASP A 498 -46.15 17.23 4.50
CA ASP A 498 -44.88 17.96 4.55
C ASP A 498 -43.70 17.39 3.76
N SER A 499 -43.43 18.07 2.65
CA SER A 499 -42.16 18.01 1.96
C SER A 499 -41.05 18.62 2.82
N VAL A 500 -40.30 17.80 3.55
CA VAL A 500 -38.93 18.18 3.94
C VAL A 500 -38.04 18.00 2.72
N VAL A 501 -38.06 18.98 1.81
CA VAL A 501 -37.00 19.14 0.82
C VAL A 501 -35.75 19.56 1.58
N VAL A 502 -34.94 18.57 1.98
CA VAL A 502 -33.55 18.82 2.35
C VAL A 502 -32.88 19.34 1.09
N LYS A 503 -32.77 20.67 0.99
CA LYS A 503 -31.94 21.37 0.01
C LYS A 503 -30.51 20.88 0.24
N LYS A 504 -30.08 19.88 -0.53
CA LYS A 504 -28.70 19.40 -0.53
C LYS A 504 -27.83 20.58 -0.95
N GLU A 505 -27.21 21.22 0.04
CA GLU A 505 -26.29 22.32 -0.15
C GLU A 505 -25.16 21.82 -1.07
N PRO A 506 -24.83 22.55 -2.16
CA PRO A 506 -23.79 22.10 -3.07
C PRO A 506 -22.50 21.94 -2.27
N ALA A 507 -21.92 20.73 -2.32
CA ALA A 507 -20.66 20.44 -1.68
C ALA A 507 -19.63 21.47 -2.16
N LYS A 508 -19.12 22.27 -1.23
CA LYS A 508 -18.11 23.29 -1.49
C LYS A 508 -16.89 22.61 -2.10
N GLU A 509 -16.45 23.04 -3.29
CA GLU A 509 -15.28 22.44 -3.93
C GLU A 509 -14.04 22.57 -3.03
N PRO A 510 -13.23 21.50 -2.91
CA PRO A 510 -12.05 21.52 -2.05
C PRO A 510 -11.04 22.54 -2.56
N VAL A 511 -10.53 23.38 -1.66
CA VAL A 511 -9.48 24.35 -1.95
C VAL A 511 -8.13 23.74 -1.60
N VAL A 512 -7.22 23.71 -2.57
CA VAL A 512 -5.85 23.21 -2.40
C VAL A 512 -4.88 24.39 -2.41
N MET A 513 -4.07 24.48 -1.36
CA MET A 513 -2.98 25.44 -1.22
C MET A 513 -1.66 24.70 -1.05
N ILE A 514 -0.69 24.97 -1.91
CA ILE A 514 0.68 24.47 -1.79
C ILE A 514 1.61 25.67 -1.74
N ASP A 515 2.31 25.88 -0.63
CA ASP A 515 3.18 27.05 -0.49
C ASP A 515 4.35 27.00 -1.51
N GLU A 516 4.83 25.80 -1.84
CA GLU A 516 5.89 25.59 -2.83
C GLU A 516 5.78 24.23 -3.56
N LEU A 517 5.72 24.27 -4.89
CA LEU A 517 5.77 23.11 -5.79
C LEU A 517 7.11 23.07 -6.53
N ILE A 518 7.81 21.93 -6.47
CA ILE A 518 9.14 21.75 -7.09
C ILE A 518 9.15 20.47 -7.93
N VAL A 519 9.79 20.54 -9.10
CA VAL A 519 10.18 19.36 -9.88
C VAL A 519 11.71 19.36 -10.01
N SER A 520 12.34 18.23 -9.68
CA SER A 520 13.79 18.13 -9.64
C SER A 520 14.43 18.30 -11.02
N ALA A 521 15.62 18.89 -11.04
CA ALA A 521 16.46 18.90 -12.23
C ALA A 521 16.76 17.46 -12.68
N GLY A 522 16.86 17.24 -13.99
CA GLY A 522 17.08 15.94 -14.59
C GLY A 522 15.81 15.20 -15.00
N SER A 523 14.64 15.55 -14.43
CA SER A 523 13.34 14.98 -14.80
C SER A 523 13.10 15.07 -16.32
N HIS A 524 12.62 14.00 -16.92
CA HIS A 524 12.39 13.83 -18.36
C HIS A 524 10.89 13.75 -18.67
N ILE A 525 10.46 14.53 -19.65
CA ILE A 525 9.07 14.57 -20.10
C ILE A 525 9.07 14.47 -21.61
N ALA A 526 8.53 13.39 -22.16
CA ALA A 526 8.30 13.26 -23.59
C ALA A 526 6.94 13.87 -23.96
N LEU A 527 6.89 14.68 -25.01
CA LEU A 527 5.65 15.23 -25.55
C LEU A 527 5.43 14.71 -26.97
N HIS A 528 4.29 14.06 -27.17
CA HIS A 528 3.80 13.60 -28.47
C HIS A 528 2.52 14.34 -28.82
N ASP A 529 2.55 15.16 -29.87
CA ASP A 529 1.34 15.78 -30.41
C ASP A 529 0.88 15.05 -31.66
N LEU A 530 -0.20 14.29 -31.52
CA LEU A 530 -0.84 13.54 -32.60
C LEU A 530 -1.92 14.35 -33.32
N SER A 531 -2.22 15.58 -32.89
CA SER A 531 -3.18 16.48 -33.55
C SER A 531 -2.67 17.04 -34.87
N VAL A 532 -1.35 16.99 -35.08
CA VAL A 532 -0.67 17.51 -36.27
C VAL A 532 -0.04 16.42 -37.13
N VAL A 533 0.21 16.71 -38.42
CA VAL A 533 0.78 15.76 -39.38
C VAL A 533 1.95 16.40 -40.14
N PRO A 534 3.18 15.86 -40.03
CA PRO A 534 3.59 14.76 -39.16
C PRO A 534 3.48 15.09 -37.66
N ALA A 535 3.29 14.07 -36.81
CA ALA A 535 3.18 14.25 -35.37
C ALA A 535 4.44 14.91 -34.78
N LEU A 536 4.24 15.84 -33.83
CA LEU A 536 5.35 16.45 -33.09
C LEU A 536 5.85 15.45 -32.05
N ASN A 537 7.16 15.21 -32.03
CA ASN A 537 7.81 14.46 -30.97
C ASN A 537 8.95 15.31 -30.40
N THR A 538 8.85 15.68 -29.14
CA THR A 538 9.88 16.46 -28.45
C THR A 538 10.13 15.93 -27.05
N GLU A 539 11.39 15.94 -26.63
CA GLU A 539 11.79 15.59 -25.27
C GLU A 539 12.07 16.86 -24.49
N MET A 540 11.67 16.90 -23.23
CA MET A 540 11.91 18.01 -22.33
C MET A 540 12.68 17.51 -21.12
N ARG A 541 13.72 18.24 -20.73
CA ARG A 541 14.46 17.97 -19.50
C ARG A 541 14.38 19.15 -18.56
N VAL A 542 13.90 18.93 -17.35
CA VAL A 542 13.79 19.97 -16.32
C VAL A 542 15.20 20.37 -15.86
N GLN A 543 15.50 21.66 -15.92
CA GLN A 543 16.71 22.23 -15.33
C GLN A 543 16.38 22.95 -14.02
N HIS A 544 15.23 23.62 -13.98
CA HIS A 544 14.67 24.25 -12.80
C HIS A 544 13.15 24.29 -12.94
N PHE A 545 12.42 23.96 -11.89
CA PHE A 545 10.98 24.15 -11.85
C PHE A 545 10.57 24.49 -10.43
N ARG A 546 9.96 25.66 -10.28
CA ARG A 546 9.39 26.12 -9.01
C ARG A 546 8.11 26.90 -9.28
N PHE A 547 7.06 26.57 -8.56
CA PHE A 547 5.81 27.33 -8.55
C PHE A 547 5.35 27.59 -7.12
N ALA A 548 5.20 28.85 -6.73
CA ALA A 548 4.96 29.20 -5.34
C ALA A 548 4.18 30.53 -5.16
N PRO A 549 3.07 30.55 -4.39
CA PRO A 549 2.26 29.39 -4.00
C PRO A 549 1.34 28.93 -5.14
N LEU A 550 0.90 27.67 -5.10
CA LEU A 550 -0.27 27.19 -5.84
C LEU A 550 -1.49 27.37 -4.95
N ASP A 551 -2.44 28.21 -5.34
CA ASP A 551 -3.71 28.41 -4.65
C ASP A 551 -4.86 28.17 -5.63
N SER A 552 -5.60 27.06 -5.45
CA SER A 552 -6.72 26.72 -6.33
C SER A 552 -7.98 27.56 -6.06
N SER A 553 -8.03 28.35 -4.99
CA SER A 553 -9.17 29.25 -4.73
C SER A 553 -9.23 30.46 -5.64
N GLY A 554 -8.17 30.73 -6.41
CA GLY A 554 -8.07 31.90 -7.27
C GLY A 554 -7.95 33.22 -6.52
N LYS A 555 -7.57 33.20 -5.24
CA LYS A 555 -7.38 34.42 -4.44
C LYS A 555 -5.96 34.96 -4.49
N GLN A 556 -4.96 34.07 -4.52
CA GLN A 556 -3.55 34.45 -4.52
C GLN A 556 -2.81 33.96 -5.77
N ALA A 557 -2.13 34.87 -6.47
CA ALA A 557 -1.33 34.51 -7.63
C ALA A 557 0.00 33.87 -7.21
N GLY A 558 0.34 32.75 -7.84
CA GLY A 558 1.62 32.07 -7.70
C GLY A 558 2.67 32.62 -8.65
N GLN A 559 3.93 32.57 -8.24
CA GLN A 559 5.08 32.87 -9.09
C GLN A 559 5.62 31.57 -9.70
N LEU A 560 5.64 31.51 -11.04
CA LEU A 560 6.27 30.44 -11.81
C LEU A 560 7.71 30.84 -12.19
N ASP A 561 8.67 29.95 -11.96
CA ASP A 561 10.03 29.98 -12.49
C ASP A 561 10.39 28.59 -13.02
N MET A 562 10.46 28.48 -14.34
CA MET A 562 10.67 27.22 -15.04
C MET A 562 11.79 27.39 -16.06
N GLN A 563 12.70 26.43 -16.11
CA GLN A 563 13.74 26.30 -17.12
C GLN A 563 13.82 24.85 -17.56
N MET A 564 13.69 24.62 -18.87
CA MET A 564 13.71 23.30 -19.48
C MET A 564 14.60 23.29 -20.72
N GLN A 565 15.31 22.20 -20.93
CA GLN A 565 15.92 21.89 -22.23
C GLN A 565 14.86 21.24 -23.11
N MET A 566 14.67 21.77 -24.32
CA MET A 566 13.70 21.32 -25.32
C MET A 566 14.43 20.64 -26.48
N GLY A 567 14.21 19.35 -26.68
CA GLY A 567 14.97 18.54 -27.64
C GLY A 567 16.47 18.51 -27.30
N LYS A 568 17.33 18.62 -28.32
CA LYS A 568 18.79 18.61 -28.13
C LYS A 568 19.37 19.98 -27.77
N SER A 569 18.88 21.03 -28.45
CA SER A 569 19.48 22.37 -28.44
C SER A 569 18.61 23.47 -27.85
N GLY A 570 17.30 23.24 -27.75
CA GLY A 570 16.35 24.26 -27.35
C GLY A 570 16.44 24.55 -25.85
N ALA A 571 16.29 25.80 -25.47
CA ALA A 571 16.18 26.22 -24.06
C ALA A 571 14.91 27.03 -23.87
N LEU A 572 14.02 26.55 -23.00
CA LEU A 572 12.79 27.21 -22.61
C LEU A 572 12.97 27.79 -21.20
N LYS A 573 12.62 29.07 -21.04
CA LYS A 573 12.50 29.73 -19.75
C LYS A 573 11.12 30.37 -19.64
N VAL A 574 10.44 30.14 -18.54
CA VAL A 574 9.14 30.74 -18.25
C VAL A 574 9.19 31.36 -16.87
N LYS A 575 8.89 32.66 -16.76
CA LYS A 575 8.79 33.37 -15.49
C LYS A 575 7.59 34.27 -15.45
N GLY A 576 6.85 34.27 -14.35
CA GLY A 576 5.73 35.19 -14.21
C GLY A 576 4.72 34.77 -13.16
N LYS A 577 3.56 35.43 -13.18
CA LYS A 577 2.47 35.18 -12.25
C LYS A 577 1.39 34.34 -12.90
N LEU A 578 0.88 33.36 -12.18
CA LEU A 578 -0.23 32.53 -12.60
C LEU A 578 -1.22 32.42 -11.44
N LEU A 579 -2.48 32.68 -11.73
CA LEU A 579 -3.59 32.55 -10.79
C LEU A 579 -4.51 31.45 -11.33
N PRO A 580 -4.43 30.22 -10.80
CA PRO A 580 -5.39 29.17 -11.08
C PRO A 580 -6.71 29.59 -10.43
N ALA A 581 -7.76 29.83 -11.21
CA ALA A 581 -9.08 30.15 -10.68
C ALA A 581 -10.03 28.98 -10.92
N ALA A 582 -10.86 28.64 -9.92
CA ALA A 582 -12.04 27.83 -10.14
C ALA A 582 -13.03 28.61 -11.05
N GLY A 583 -13.26 28.11 -12.27
CA GLY A 583 -14.06 28.77 -13.33
C GLY A 583 -13.26 29.26 -14.55
N ASP A 584 -13.96 29.77 -15.57
CA ASP A 584 -13.47 30.09 -16.94
C ASP A 584 -12.39 31.20 -17.06
N ALA A 585 -11.74 31.62 -15.98
CA ALA A 585 -10.87 32.80 -15.98
C ALA A 585 -9.47 32.53 -15.40
N LEU A 586 -8.73 31.59 -16.00
CA LEU A 586 -7.28 31.51 -15.83
C LEU A 586 -6.67 32.91 -16.04
N ARG A 587 -5.89 33.39 -15.08
CA ARG A 587 -5.20 34.68 -15.18
C ARG A 587 -3.70 34.50 -15.12
N THR A 588 -3.00 35.04 -16.11
CA THR A 588 -1.55 34.87 -16.23
C THR A 588 -0.89 36.19 -16.63
N ASP A 589 0.35 36.37 -16.21
CA ASP A 589 1.29 37.38 -16.69
C ASP A 589 2.66 36.72 -16.76
N LEU A 590 2.97 36.14 -17.92
CA LEU A 590 4.12 35.26 -18.15
C LEU A 590 5.06 35.88 -19.17
N ASN A 591 6.36 35.80 -18.89
CA ASN A 591 7.42 35.98 -19.86
C ASN A 591 7.96 34.61 -20.25
N VAL A 592 7.86 34.29 -21.53
CA VAL A 592 8.32 33.03 -22.13
C VAL A 592 9.47 33.35 -23.07
N GLU A 593 10.62 32.72 -22.84
CA GLU A 593 11.79 32.80 -23.69
C GLU A 593 12.13 31.39 -24.18
N LEU A 594 12.00 31.16 -25.47
CA LEU A 594 12.47 29.95 -26.14
C LEU A 594 13.65 30.32 -27.04
N LYS A 595 14.76 29.62 -26.91
CA LYS A 595 15.98 29.84 -27.69
C LYS A 595 16.42 28.58 -28.41
N ASN A 596 16.86 28.76 -29.65
CA ASN A 596 17.51 27.76 -30.50
C ASN A 596 16.70 26.46 -30.63
N TYR A 597 15.37 26.59 -30.70
CA TYR A 597 14.49 25.46 -30.92
C TYR A 597 14.56 25.02 -32.38
N ASP A 598 14.61 23.70 -32.62
CA ASP A 598 14.70 23.14 -33.97
C ASP A 598 13.36 23.33 -34.71
N LEU A 599 13.35 24.25 -35.67
CA LEU A 599 12.15 24.63 -36.40
C LEU A 599 11.66 23.49 -37.30
N ALA A 600 12.53 22.57 -37.74
CA ALA A 600 12.15 21.43 -38.57
C ALA A 600 11.13 20.52 -37.85
N ARG A 601 11.18 20.45 -36.51
CA ARG A 601 10.22 19.69 -35.68
C ARG A 601 8.81 20.28 -35.72
N LEU A 602 8.64 21.56 -36.04
CA LEU A 602 7.34 22.22 -36.12
C LEU A 602 6.66 22.05 -37.50
N SER A 603 7.25 21.27 -38.42
CA SER A 603 6.67 21.04 -39.75
C SER A 603 5.20 20.58 -39.69
N GLY A 604 4.82 19.78 -38.69
CA GLY A 604 3.44 19.32 -38.51
C GLY A 604 2.40 20.44 -38.38
N TYR A 605 2.77 21.60 -37.84
CA TYR A 605 1.85 22.74 -37.67
C TYR A 605 1.70 23.58 -38.94
N ILE A 606 2.53 23.38 -39.96
CA ILE A 606 2.52 24.20 -41.18
C ILE A 606 2.24 23.41 -42.46
N GLU A 607 2.56 22.11 -42.51
CA GLU A 607 2.51 21.34 -43.74
C GLU A 607 1.08 21.30 -44.32
N THR A 608 0.06 21.12 -43.49
CA THR A 608 -1.34 21.07 -43.92
C THR A 608 -1.82 22.37 -44.53
N ASP A 609 -1.41 23.51 -43.97
CA ASP A 609 -1.88 24.84 -44.42
C ASP A 609 -1.07 25.38 -45.59
N PHE A 610 0.25 25.17 -45.58
CA PHE A 610 1.19 25.77 -46.54
C PHE A 610 1.65 24.82 -47.65
N GLY A 611 1.44 23.50 -47.52
CA GLY A 611 1.90 22.52 -48.51
C GLY A 611 3.43 22.43 -48.63
N LYS A 612 4.13 22.95 -47.61
CA LYS A 612 5.60 23.00 -47.52
C LYS A 612 6.03 22.48 -46.16
N SER A 613 7.16 21.78 -46.12
CA SER A 613 7.79 21.30 -44.89
C SER A 613 8.97 22.19 -44.51
N ILE A 614 9.35 22.24 -43.23
CA ILE A 614 10.59 22.91 -42.84
C ILE A 614 11.74 21.91 -42.98
N LYS A 615 12.70 22.25 -43.84
CA LYS A 615 13.93 21.47 -44.06
C LYS A 615 14.95 21.76 -42.96
N THR A 616 15.13 23.03 -42.58
CA THR A 616 16.02 23.45 -41.50
C THR A 616 15.64 24.84 -41.01
N GLY A 617 16.12 25.19 -39.82
CA GLY A 617 15.99 26.51 -39.22
C GLY A 617 15.99 26.45 -37.70
N GLN A 618 16.26 27.60 -37.08
CA GLN A 618 16.10 27.77 -35.64
C GLN A 618 14.99 28.77 -35.34
N PHE A 619 14.26 28.49 -34.26
CA PHE A 619 13.19 29.32 -33.75
C PHE A 619 13.52 29.84 -32.36
N ASN A 620 13.48 31.17 -32.25
CA ASN A 620 13.55 31.87 -30.98
C ASN A 620 12.27 32.68 -30.78
N LEU A 621 11.73 32.63 -29.57
CA LEU A 621 10.54 33.37 -29.17
C LEU A 621 10.81 34.08 -27.86
N ASN A 622 10.61 35.40 -27.84
CA ASN A 622 10.43 36.15 -26.61
C ASN A 622 8.99 36.64 -26.58
N SER A 623 8.18 36.09 -25.67
CA SER A 623 6.76 36.41 -25.53
C SER A 623 6.48 36.97 -24.15
N SER A 624 5.82 38.12 -24.09
CA SER A 624 5.16 38.62 -22.89
C SER A 624 3.67 38.40 -23.05
N MET A 625 3.10 37.50 -22.27
CA MET A 625 1.74 37.00 -22.41
C MET A 625 0.91 37.32 -21.17
N LYS A 626 -0.25 37.94 -21.39
CA LYS A 626 -1.25 38.19 -20.36
C LYS A 626 -2.55 37.52 -20.75
N ILE A 627 -3.09 36.71 -19.84
CA ILE A 627 -4.42 36.12 -19.99
C ILE A 627 -5.31 36.69 -18.90
N ALA A 628 -6.47 37.22 -19.28
CA ALA A 628 -7.48 37.69 -18.34
C ALA A 628 -8.87 37.64 -18.96
N LYS A 629 -9.86 37.17 -18.18
CA LYS A 629 -11.28 37.11 -18.57
C LYS A 629 -11.51 36.35 -19.89
N GLY A 630 -10.80 35.23 -20.09
CA GLY A 630 -10.88 34.44 -21.32
C GLY A 630 -10.19 35.06 -22.54
N SER A 631 -9.53 36.21 -22.38
CA SER A 631 -8.82 36.91 -23.44
C SER A 631 -7.30 36.84 -23.28
N LEU A 632 -6.62 36.71 -24.42
CA LEU A 632 -5.17 36.72 -24.58
C LEU A 632 -4.71 38.10 -25.05
N ASP A 633 -3.62 38.60 -24.49
CA ASP A 633 -2.81 39.72 -25.00
C ASP A 633 -1.33 39.30 -24.90
N ALA A 634 -0.73 38.98 -26.03
CA ALA A 634 0.64 38.48 -26.13
C ALA A 634 1.46 39.33 -27.10
N LYS A 635 2.58 39.86 -26.61
CA LYS A 635 3.59 40.55 -27.41
C LYS A 635 4.71 39.59 -27.71
N ASN A 636 4.76 39.09 -28.93
CA ASN A 636 5.76 38.11 -29.36
C ASN A 636 6.81 38.79 -30.22
N ARG A 637 8.09 38.58 -29.91
CA ARG A 637 9.21 38.83 -30.82
C ARG A 637 9.75 37.48 -31.27
N VAL A 638 9.54 37.19 -32.53
CA VAL A 638 9.89 35.94 -33.18
C VAL A 638 11.15 36.17 -34.00
N LEU A 639 12.20 35.39 -33.72
CA LEU A 639 13.41 35.37 -34.53
C LEU A 639 13.56 33.97 -35.12
N ILE A 640 13.43 33.89 -36.43
CA ILE A 640 13.65 32.68 -37.21
C ILE A 640 14.97 32.84 -37.94
N ARG A 641 15.88 31.88 -37.80
CA ARG A 641 17.19 31.91 -38.46
C ARG A 641 17.29 30.78 -39.46
N GLN A 642 17.81 31.09 -40.65
CA GLN A 642 18.20 30.08 -41.63
C GLN A 642 17.04 29.13 -42.00
N LEU A 643 15.82 29.68 -42.10
CA LEU A 643 14.64 28.90 -42.49
C LEU A 643 14.79 28.45 -43.94
N GLU A 644 14.67 27.14 -44.17
CA GLU A 644 14.53 26.58 -45.52
C GLU A 644 13.28 25.72 -45.58
N LEU A 645 12.51 25.91 -46.65
CA LEU A 645 11.35 25.09 -46.92
C LEU A 645 11.71 23.98 -47.90
N GLY A 646 11.16 22.79 -47.66
CA GLY A 646 11.13 21.68 -48.60
C GLY A 646 9.71 21.42 -49.08
N ASP A 647 9.57 20.50 -50.03
CA ASP A 647 8.26 20.05 -50.47
C ASP A 647 7.56 19.22 -49.38
N SER A 648 6.24 19.27 -49.38
CA SER A 648 5.39 18.39 -48.55
C SER A 648 4.44 17.63 -49.47
N LYS A 649 3.98 16.46 -48.99
CA LYS A 649 2.90 15.69 -49.62
C LYS A 649 1.52 16.26 -49.28
N GLN A 650 1.44 17.20 -48.33
CA GLN A 650 0.19 17.86 -47.98
C GLN A 650 -0.20 18.86 -49.08
N PRO A 651 -1.50 18.99 -49.39
CA PRO A 651 -1.96 19.78 -50.53
C PRO A 651 -1.62 21.26 -50.41
N GLY A 652 -1.67 21.84 -49.20
CA GLY A 652 -1.49 23.27 -48.95
C GLY A 652 -2.55 24.15 -49.62
N LYS A 653 -2.91 25.28 -48.99
CA LYS A 653 -3.78 26.30 -49.61
C LYS A 653 -3.23 27.72 -49.50
N ALA A 654 -2.04 27.88 -48.89
CA ALA A 654 -1.47 29.19 -48.60
C ALA A 654 -1.13 30.01 -49.84
N ASP A 655 -0.53 29.41 -50.89
CA ASP A 655 -0.16 30.13 -52.12
C ASP A 655 -1.39 30.81 -52.76
N MET A 656 -2.56 30.14 -52.74
CA MET A 656 -3.82 30.70 -53.24
C MET A 656 -4.32 31.88 -52.39
N LYS A 657 -4.11 31.86 -51.08
CA LYS A 657 -4.49 32.94 -50.16
C LYS A 657 -3.52 34.13 -50.23
N LEU A 658 -2.24 33.87 -50.46
CA LEU A 658 -1.18 34.88 -50.51
C LEU A 658 -1.06 35.56 -51.88
N GLY A 659 -1.56 34.91 -52.94
CA GLY A 659 -1.42 35.40 -54.32
C GLY A 659 0.01 35.33 -54.87
N MET A 660 0.92 34.69 -54.14
CA MET A 660 2.32 34.47 -54.53
C MET A 660 2.87 33.19 -53.88
N PRO A 661 3.95 32.59 -54.42
CA PRO A 661 4.60 31.45 -53.78
C PRO A 661 5.12 31.79 -52.38
N VAL A 662 4.85 30.94 -51.39
CA VAL A 662 5.29 31.13 -49.98
C VAL A 662 6.79 31.42 -49.85
N GLY A 663 7.63 30.76 -50.66
CA GLY A 663 9.08 31.00 -50.67
C GLY A 663 9.45 32.44 -51.04
N ALA A 664 8.74 33.04 -52.01
CA ALA A 664 8.95 34.43 -52.40
C ALA A 664 8.55 35.40 -51.27
N ALA A 665 7.41 35.15 -50.61
CA ALA A 665 6.97 35.92 -49.46
C ALA A 665 7.97 35.87 -48.30
N LEU A 666 8.55 34.68 -48.03
CA LEU A 666 9.58 34.53 -47.00
C LEU A 666 10.87 35.26 -47.35
N ASN A 667 11.30 35.24 -48.62
CA ASN A 667 12.50 35.96 -49.05
C ASN A 667 12.37 37.48 -48.85
N MET A 668 11.15 38.02 -48.98
CA MET A 668 10.90 39.42 -48.67
C MET A 668 11.07 39.75 -47.18
N LEU A 669 10.93 38.78 -46.27
CA LEU A 669 11.05 39.00 -44.82
C LEU A 669 12.47 38.78 -44.27
N ARG A 670 13.36 38.18 -45.06
CA ARG A 670 14.73 37.84 -44.65
C ARG A 670 15.64 39.07 -44.69
N ASP A 671 16.55 39.15 -43.73
CA ASP A 671 17.68 40.08 -43.76
C ASP A 671 18.86 39.53 -44.57
N GLY A 672 19.97 40.28 -44.64
CA GLY A 672 21.18 39.89 -45.36
C GLY A 672 21.89 38.63 -44.85
N ARG A 673 21.52 38.12 -43.67
CA ARG A 673 22.01 36.85 -43.10
C ARG A 673 20.97 35.74 -43.17
N GLY A 674 19.86 35.94 -43.85
CA GLY A 674 18.76 34.98 -43.95
C GLY A 674 17.95 34.84 -42.65
N ASP A 675 18.02 35.81 -41.74
CA ASP A 675 17.25 35.84 -40.50
C ASP A 675 15.93 36.62 -40.71
N ILE A 676 14.86 36.17 -40.08
CA ILE A 676 13.53 36.80 -40.08
C ILE A 676 13.22 37.21 -38.65
N ASP A 677 13.17 38.52 -38.40
CA ASP A 677 12.91 39.09 -37.07
C ASP A 677 11.61 39.89 -37.10
N LEU A 678 10.60 39.39 -36.42
CA LEU A 678 9.22 39.86 -36.48
C LEU A 678 8.67 40.13 -35.08
N GLU A 679 7.95 41.24 -34.95
CA GLU A 679 7.07 41.48 -33.83
C GLU A 679 5.65 41.08 -34.24
N VAL A 680 5.08 40.09 -33.55
CA VAL A 680 3.77 39.51 -33.84
C VAL A 680 2.89 39.62 -32.60
N PRO A 681 2.15 40.74 -32.45
CA PRO A 681 1.16 40.84 -31.39
C PRO A 681 -0.01 39.89 -31.67
N VAL A 682 -0.43 39.15 -30.65
CA VAL A 682 -1.58 38.26 -30.68
C VAL A 682 -2.53 38.70 -29.57
N SER A 683 -3.78 38.96 -29.90
CA SER A 683 -4.81 39.41 -28.94
C SER A 683 -6.15 38.79 -29.26
N GLY A 684 -7.09 38.67 -28.33
CA GLY A 684 -8.43 38.16 -28.65
C GLY A 684 -8.91 37.16 -27.61
N LYS A 685 -9.85 36.29 -27.96
CA LYS A 685 -10.29 35.22 -27.05
C LYS A 685 -9.36 34.02 -27.16
N LEU A 686 -9.29 33.19 -26.11
CA LEU A 686 -8.45 31.98 -26.12
C LEU A 686 -8.87 30.96 -27.19
N ASP A 687 -10.16 30.88 -27.50
CA ASP A 687 -10.75 30.02 -28.52
C ASP A 687 -10.69 30.60 -29.94
N ASP A 688 -10.48 31.92 -30.07
CA ASP A 688 -10.39 32.65 -31.33
C ASP A 688 -9.40 33.85 -31.20
N PRO A 689 -8.08 33.59 -31.29
CA PRO A 689 -7.07 34.65 -31.18
C PRO A 689 -6.92 35.41 -32.51
N ASP A 690 -6.89 36.73 -32.43
CA ASP A 690 -6.57 37.65 -33.53
C ASP A 690 -5.07 37.92 -33.62
N ILE A 691 -4.52 37.85 -34.83
CA ILE A 691 -3.08 38.01 -35.10
C ILE A 691 -2.89 39.28 -35.93
N SER A 692 -2.19 40.26 -35.36
CA SER A 692 -1.92 41.53 -36.03
C SER A 692 -0.73 41.43 -37.00
N LEU A 693 -1.00 41.39 -38.31
CA LEU A 693 0.02 41.22 -39.36
C LEU A 693 0.67 42.53 -39.83
N ASN A 694 0.22 43.70 -39.35
CA ASN A 694 0.64 45.02 -39.86
C ASN A 694 2.16 45.27 -39.76
N ALA A 695 2.80 44.80 -38.69
CA ALA A 695 4.25 44.92 -38.49
C ALA A 695 5.06 44.04 -39.46
N ILE A 696 4.51 42.88 -39.85
CA ILE A 696 5.14 41.94 -40.78
C ILE A 696 5.16 42.55 -42.19
N ILE A 697 4.08 43.21 -42.60
CA ILE A 697 3.96 43.88 -43.90
C ILE A 697 5.00 45.00 -44.04
N ASN A 698 5.15 45.84 -43.02
CA ASN A 698 6.13 46.94 -43.05
C ASN A 698 7.58 46.44 -43.06
N LYS A 699 7.88 45.34 -42.37
CA LYS A 699 9.21 44.72 -42.38
C LYS A 699 9.56 44.20 -43.77
N ALA A 700 8.63 43.49 -44.42
CA ALA A 700 8.81 42.95 -45.78
C ALA A 700 9.19 44.03 -46.81
N LEU A 701 8.66 45.25 -46.63
CA LEU A 701 8.93 46.39 -47.52
C LEU A 701 10.34 46.99 -47.32
N LEU A 702 10.95 46.83 -46.15
CA LEU A 702 12.27 47.37 -45.80
C LEU A 702 13.42 46.42 -46.17
N SER A 703 13.23 45.10 -46.04
CA SER A 703 14.25 44.08 -46.33
C SER A 703 14.57 43.91 -47.82
N SER A 704 13.68 44.36 -48.73
CA SER A 704 13.93 44.33 -50.17
C SER A 704 15.08 45.27 -50.63
N LEU A 705 15.70 46.02 -49.72
CA LEU A 705 16.74 47.03 -50.02
C LEU A 705 18.18 46.59 -49.65
N SER A 706 18.40 45.43 -49.00
CA SER A 706 19.68 45.12 -48.32
C SER A 706 20.63 44.09 -48.99
N THR A 707 20.50 43.80 -50.28
CA THR A 707 21.31 42.76 -50.94
C THR A 707 22.71 43.27 -51.33
N GLY A 708 23.77 42.95 -50.57
CA GLY A 708 25.12 43.41 -50.96
C GLY A 708 26.39 42.84 -50.29
N ALA A 709 26.33 41.92 -49.33
CA ALA A 709 27.52 41.62 -48.48
C ALA A 709 28.24 40.26 -48.71
N MET A 710 27.77 39.37 -49.59
CA MET A 710 28.27 37.98 -49.67
C MET A 710 29.66 37.77 -50.32
N THR A 711 30.30 38.82 -50.85
CA THR A 711 31.53 38.65 -51.64
C THR A 711 32.79 38.39 -50.79
N TYR A 712 32.77 38.64 -49.48
CA TYR A 712 33.97 38.60 -48.63
C TYR A 712 34.30 37.22 -48.05
N ALA A 713 33.30 36.36 -47.83
CA ALA A 713 33.47 35.05 -47.18
C ALA A 713 34.17 34.00 -48.06
N THR A 714 34.14 34.17 -49.39
CA THR A 714 34.68 33.21 -50.36
C THR A 714 36.21 33.11 -50.35
N LEU A 715 36.93 34.16 -49.91
CA LEU A 715 38.40 34.16 -49.81
C LEU A 715 38.94 33.47 -48.54
N LEU A 716 38.13 33.34 -47.48
CA LEU A 716 38.59 32.82 -46.18
C LEU A 716 38.61 31.28 -46.11
N LEU A 717 38.02 30.60 -47.11
CA LEU A 717 37.81 29.14 -47.09
C LEU A 717 38.91 28.33 -47.80
N GLN A 718 40.04 28.92 -48.19
CA GLN A 718 41.22 28.14 -48.60
C GLN A 718 42.06 27.79 -47.35
N PRO A 719 42.31 26.50 -47.02
CA PRO A 719 42.36 25.29 -47.87
C PRO A 719 41.15 24.32 -47.81
N TYR A 720 39.96 24.75 -47.37
CA TYR A 720 38.83 23.86 -47.02
C TYR A 720 37.64 23.83 -48.02
N GLY A 721 37.64 24.57 -49.14
CA GLY A 721 36.58 24.46 -50.15
C GLY A 721 36.92 25.02 -51.53
N SER A 722 36.54 24.30 -52.60
CA SER A 722 36.63 24.75 -54.00
C SER A 722 35.24 25.15 -54.52
N ILE A 723 35.05 26.39 -54.97
CA ILE A 723 33.79 26.85 -55.56
C ILE A 723 34.01 27.13 -57.06
N ILE A 724 33.17 26.55 -57.91
CA ILE A 724 33.00 26.93 -59.32
C ILE A 724 31.80 27.88 -59.40
N LEU A 725 32.01 29.10 -59.88
CA LEU A 725 30.94 30.05 -60.17
C LEU A 725 30.47 29.84 -61.62
N ALA A 726 29.24 29.36 -61.80
CA ALA A 726 28.54 29.38 -63.08
C ALA A 726 27.54 30.54 -63.07
N ALA A 727 27.74 31.54 -63.92
CA ALA A 727 27.09 32.85 -63.82
C ALA A 727 25.68 32.95 -64.44
N ASP A 728 25.17 31.93 -65.13
CA ASP A 728 23.99 32.09 -66.01
C ASP A 728 22.81 31.11 -65.76
N LEU A 729 22.51 30.74 -64.51
CA LEU A 729 21.32 29.92 -64.18
C LEU A 729 20.48 30.57 -63.07
N ALA A 730 19.16 30.32 -63.12
CA ALA A 730 18.17 30.94 -62.24
C ALA A 730 18.55 30.93 -60.75
N SER A 731 18.21 32.02 -60.05
CA SER A 731 18.70 32.39 -58.71
C SER A 731 18.64 31.31 -57.63
N ASP A 732 17.66 30.41 -57.69
CA ASP A 732 17.43 29.41 -56.63
C ASP A 732 18.37 28.20 -56.77
N LEU A 733 18.79 27.84 -57.99
CA LEU A 733 19.76 26.75 -58.22
C LEU A 733 21.21 27.17 -57.88
N ILE A 734 21.54 28.46 -58.05
CA ILE A 734 22.84 29.01 -57.63
C ILE A 734 22.94 29.03 -56.10
N ALA A 735 21.87 29.40 -55.38
CA ALA A 735 21.92 29.53 -53.93
C ALA A 735 22.19 28.20 -53.20
N GLU A 736 21.65 27.07 -53.67
CA GLU A 736 21.96 25.74 -53.09
C GLU A 736 23.31 25.18 -53.58
N ALA A 737 23.71 25.42 -54.83
CA ALA A 737 24.98 24.94 -55.38
C ALA A 737 26.22 25.76 -54.94
N ALA A 738 26.02 27.02 -54.53
CA ALA A 738 27.08 27.94 -54.11
C ALA A 738 27.43 27.86 -52.61
N LYS A 739 26.65 27.12 -51.81
CA LYS A 739 26.95 26.95 -50.38
C LYS A 739 28.20 26.07 -50.19
N PRO A 740 29.23 26.55 -49.48
CA PRO A 740 30.44 25.76 -49.24
C PRO A 740 30.12 24.50 -48.44
N LYS A 741 30.29 23.32 -49.06
CA LYS A 741 30.17 22.02 -48.39
C LYS A 741 31.53 21.58 -47.87
N LEU A 742 31.60 21.23 -46.59
CA LEU A 742 32.76 20.61 -45.97
C LEU A 742 32.75 19.10 -46.23
N THR A 743 33.86 18.43 -45.91
CA THR A 743 33.94 16.97 -45.98
C THR A 743 32.85 16.34 -45.08
N PRO A 744 31.98 15.45 -45.61
CA PRO A 744 30.93 14.83 -44.81
C PRO A 744 31.48 13.99 -43.66
N VAL A 745 30.74 13.95 -42.54
CA VAL A 745 31.04 13.05 -41.43
C VAL A 745 30.45 11.68 -41.71
N VAL A 746 31.31 10.70 -42.02
CA VAL A 746 30.89 9.34 -42.40
C VAL A 746 30.60 8.49 -41.17
N PHE A 747 29.54 7.68 -41.26
CA PHE A 747 29.14 6.70 -40.26
C PHE A 747 29.15 5.30 -40.86
N GLU A 748 29.39 4.30 -40.01
CA GLU A 748 29.15 2.90 -40.39
C GLU A 748 27.63 2.65 -40.53
N GLU A 749 27.26 1.66 -41.34
CA GLU A 749 25.87 1.28 -41.58
C GLU A 749 25.15 1.00 -40.26
N LEU A 750 23.94 1.57 -40.10
CA LEU A 750 23.11 1.47 -38.89
C LEU A 750 23.71 2.04 -37.60
N GLN A 751 24.97 2.49 -37.59
CA GLN A 751 25.60 3.13 -36.44
C GLN A 751 25.21 4.61 -36.36
N THR A 752 24.97 5.09 -35.14
CA THR A 752 24.61 6.49 -34.85
C THR A 752 25.68 7.23 -34.04
N THR A 753 26.75 6.53 -33.65
CA THR A 753 27.88 7.08 -32.91
C THR A 753 29.02 7.47 -33.84
N LEU A 754 29.68 8.60 -33.56
CA LEU A 754 30.86 9.02 -34.33
C LEU A 754 32.00 8.03 -34.11
N ASN A 755 32.58 7.54 -35.20
CA ASN A 755 33.80 6.75 -35.12
C ASN A 755 34.99 7.62 -34.61
N PRO A 756 36.04 7.03 -34.02
CA PRO A 756 37.14 7.79 -33.44
C PRO A 756 37.85 8.73 -34.43
N ASN A 757 38.05 8.29 -35.68
CA ASN A 757 38.74 9.08 -36.71
C ASN A 757 38.00 10.38 -37.05
N MET A 758 36.67 10.36 -37.05
CA MET A 758 35.86 11.53 -37.37
C MET A 758 35.67 12.46 -36.16
N GLN A 759 35.92 12.02 -34.93
CA GLN A 759 35.92 12.91 -33.76
C GLN A 759 37.00 13.98 -33.85
N ASP A 760 38.20 13.63 -34.31
CA ASP A 760 39.30 14.59 -34.54
C ASP A 760 38.96 15.59 -35.65
N TYR A 761 38.30 15.14 -36.71
CA TYR A 761 37.82 16.02 -37.78
C TYR A 761 36.80 17.03 -37.25
N VAL A 762 35.80 16.57 -36.50
CA VAL A 762 34.78 17.44 -35.89
C VAL A 762 35.42 18.44 -34.92
N ALA A 763 36.47 18.06 -34.18
CA ALA A 763 37.21 18.99 -33.33
C ALA A 763 37.90 20.11 -34.13
N LYS A 764 38.42 19.82 -35.34
CA LYS A 764 38.99 20.84 -36.23
C LYS A 764 37.92 21.80 -36.75
N ILE A 765 36.74 21.28 -37.12
CA ILE A 765 35.59 22.12 -37.52
C ILE A 765 35.14 23.01 -36.36
N ALA A 766 35.07 22.48 -35.13
CA ALA A 766 34.77 23.27 -33.95
C ALA A 766 35.78 24.42 -33.75
N ALA A 767 37.08 24.15 -33.88
CA ALA A 767 38.12 25.17 -33.77
C ALA A 767 37.98 26.27 -34.86
N LEU A 768 37.62 25.90 -36.08
CA LEU A 768 37.34 26.84 -37.18
C LEU A 768 36.15 27.73 -36.84
N LEU A 769 35.05 27.15 -36.36
CA LEU A 769 33.85 27.89 -35.97
C LEU A 769 34.12 28.81 -34.77
N ILE A 770 34.93 28.39 -33.80
CA ILE A 770 35.27 29.24 -32.65
C ILE A 770 36.14 30.44 -33.09
N LYS A 771 37.02 30.26 -34.08
CA LYS A 771 37.93 31.32 -34.55
C LYS A 771 37.24 32.40 -35.40
N SER A 772 36.17 32.05 -36.12
CA SER A 772 35.41 32.97 -36.96
C SER A 772 33.93 32.90 -36.60
N ASP A 773 33.38 33.97 -36.04
CA ASP A 773 31.99 34.05 -35.59
C ASP A 773 30.97 34.27 -36.72
N GLU A 774 31.45 34.62 -37.92
CA GLU A 774 30.60 34.85 -39.10
C GLU A 774 29.97 33.57 -39.66
N PHE A 775 30.68 32.43 -39.57
CA PHE A 775 30.23 31.18 -40.18
C PHE A 775 29.10 30.52 -39.40
N ARG A 776 28.07 30.05 -40.10
CA ARG A 776 27.04 29.18 -39.55
C ARG A 776 27.13 27.80 -40.18
N LEU A 777 26.82 26.75 -39.42
CA LEU A 777 26.97 25.38 -39.90
C LEU A 777 25.62 24.66 -39.89
N GLN A 778 25.18 24.22 -41.07
CA GLN A 778 24.09 23.26 -41.23
C GLN A 778 24.63 21.83 -41.15
N ILE A 779 23.91 20.98 -40.43
CA ILE A 779 24.26 19.59 -40.09
C ILE A 779 23.11 18.71 -40.58
N CYS A 780 23.26 18.11 -41.76
CA CYS A 780 22.19 17.35 -42.41
C CYS A 780 22.50 15.85 -42.46
N GLY A 781 21.74 15.05 -41.73
CA GLY A 781 21.88 13.60 -41.68
C GLY A 781 21.31 12.91 -42.92
N VAL A 782 22.09 11.97 -43.45
CA VAL A 782 21.73 11.19 -44.62
C VAL A 782 21.81 9.71 -44.25
N ALA A 783 20.66 9.06 -44.24
CA ALA A 783 20.56 7.61 -44.23
C ALA A 783 20.58 7.09 -45.67
N THR A 784 20.89 5.83 -45.86
CA THR A 784 21.00 5.21 -47.18
C THR A 784 19.92 4.15 -47.35
N ARG A 785 19.43 3.94 -48.58
CA ARG A 785 18.40 2.93 -48.83
C ARG A 785 18.87 1.51 -48.51
N ILE A 786 20.18 1.24 -48.65
CA ILE A 786 20.78 -0.06 -48.33
C ILE A 786 20.66 -0.40 -46.83
N GLU A 787 20.73 0.58 -45.94
CA GLU A 787 20.50 0.39 -44.49
C GLU A 787 19.07 -0.05 -44.15
N GLY A 788 18.13 0.12 -45.09
CA GLY A 788 16.76 -0.36 -44.96
C GLY A 788 16.57 -1.79 -45.41
N GLU A 789 17.51 -2.37 -46.17
CA GLU A 789 17.39 -3.72 -46.70
C GLU A 789 17.72 -4.77 -45.62
N PRO A 790 16.98 -5.89 -45.56
CA PRO A 790 17.29 -6.98 -44.65
C PRO A 790 18.69 -7.54 -44.96
N VAL A 791 19.58 -7.60 -43.96
CA VAL A 791 20.88 -8.27 -44.11
C VAL A 791 20.64 -9.74 -44.47
N PRO A 792 21.24 -10.27 -45.55
CA PRO A 792 21.11 -11.68 -45.93
C PRO A 792 21.57 -12.58 -44.78
N ARG A 793 20.75 -13.58 -44.42
CA ARG A 793 21.09 -14.54 -43.38
C ARG A 793 22.32 -15.35 -43.84
N PRO A 794 23.35 -15.56 -43.02
CA PRO A 794 24.36 -16.57 -43.30
C PRO A 794 23.68 -17.93 -43.54
N PRO A 795 24.23 -18.81 -44.38
CA PRO A 795 23.70 -20.17 -44.51
C PRO A 795 23.65 -20.84 -43.14
N ALA A 796 22.53 -21.50 -42.83
CA ALA A 796 22.30 -22.13 -41.54
C ALA A 796 23.40 -23.15 -41.23
N VAL A 797 24.03 -23.03 -40.07
CA VAL A 797 24.88 -24.08 -39.51
C VAL A 797 23.95 -25.13 -38.89
N GLU A 798 24.19 -26.41 -39.17
CA GLU A 798 23.38 -27.50 -38.61
C GLU A 798 23.29 -27.41 -37.09
N GLY A 799 22.07 -27.28 -36.55
CA GLY A 799 21.78 -27.30 -35.10
C GLY A 799 21.27 -26.00 -34.49
N GLU A 800 21.26 -24.87 -35.22
CA GLU A 800 20.80 -23.59 -34.69
C GLU A 800 19.32 -23.30 -35.02
N ALA A 801 18.53 -22.97 -33.99
CA ALA A 801 17.11 -22.68 -34.13
C ALA A 801 16.90 -21.38 -34.94
N ILE A 802 16.29 -21.51 -36.11
CA ILE A 802 15.96 -20.39 -36.99
C ILE A 802 14.85 -19.55 -36.34
N PRO A 803 15.04 -18.25 -36.08
CA PRO A 803 13.96 -17.38 -35.62
C PRO A 803 12.82 -17.34 -36.66
N ALA A 804 11.58 -17.51 -36.20
CA ALA A 804 10.40 -17.75 -37.04
C ALA A 804 9.98 -16.58 -37.96
N LYS A 805 10.66 -15.42 -37.90
CA LYS A 805 10.33 -14.23 -38.69
C LYS A 805 11.58 -13.67 -39.38
N PRO A 806 11.58 -13.45 -40.71
CA PRO A 806 12.67 -12.76 -41.41
C PRO A 806 12.90 -11.36 -40.82
N PRO A 807 14.15 -10.84 -40.80
CA PRO A 807 14.40 -9.44 -40.47
C PRO A 807 13.58 -8.55 -41.41
N GLN A 808 12.76 -7.67 -40.84
CA GLN A 808 11.92 -6.79 -41.64
C GLN A 808 12.75 -5.61 -42.15
N ALA A 809 12.49 -5.19 -43.39
CA ALA A 809 13.08 -3.98 -43.94
C ALA A 809 12.70 -2.77 -43.07
N LYS A 810 13.65 -1.87 -42.80
CA LYS A 810 13.36 -0.65 -42.04
C LYS A 810 12.45 0.26 -42.87
N THR A 811 11.46 0.87 -42.23
CA THR A 811 10.60 1.86 -42.87
C THR A 811 11.37 3.15 -43.17
N ASP A 812 10.92 3.93 -44.15
CA ASP A 812 11.49 5.25 -44.44
C ASP A 812 11.57 6.13 -43.17
N ALA A 813 10.53 6.09 -42.33
CA ALA A 813 10.51 6.80 -41.06
C ALA A 813 11.63 6.34 -40.11
N ALA A 814 11.92 5.04 -40.05
CA ALA A 814 13.02 4.50 -39.24
C ALA A 814 14.40 4.90 -39.78
N LEU A 815 14.59 4.95 -41.11
CA LEU A 815 15.83 5.42 -41.72
C LEU A 815 16.05 6.91 -41.49
N LEU A 816 15.02 7.73 -41.68
CA LEU A 816 15.06 9.16 -41.37
C LEU A 816 15.41 9.42 -39.90
N HIS A 817 14.88 8.60 -38.98
CA HIS A 817 15.23 8.69 -37.56
C HIS A 817 16.72 8.39 -37.29
N VAL A 818 17.29 7.38 -37.95
CA VAL A 818 18.74 7.08 -37.86
C VAL A 818 19.57 8.26 -38.38
N GLY A 819 19.20 8.86 -39.51
CA GLY A 819 19.84 10.08 -40.02
C GLY A 819 19.81 11.23 -39.00
N GLN A 820 18.69 11.36 -38.28
CA GLN A 820 18.53 12.42 -37.28
C GLN A 820 19.48 12.21 -36.11
N LEU A 821 19.55 10.97 -35.59
CA LEU A 821 20.45 10.61 -34.49
C LEU A 821 21.92 10.90 -34.82
N ARG A 822 22.34 10.70 -36.08
CA ARG A 822 23.69 11.04 -36.54
C ARG A 822 23.95 12.55 -36.54
N SER A 823 22.98 13.32 -37.04
CA SER A 823 23.05 14.80 -37.02
C SER A 823 23.18 15.31 -35.58
N ASP A 824 22.36 14.77 -34.69
CA ASP A 824 22.38 15.09 -33.26
C ASP A 824 23.72 14.72 -32.62
N ALA A 825 24.33 13.59 -33.00
CA ALA A 825 25.63 13.17 -32.50
C ALA A 825 26.75 14.13 -32.94
N VAL A 826 26.76 14.58 -34.20
CA VAL A 826 27.75 15.56 -34.70
C VAL A 826 27.53 16.92 -34.03
N MET A 827 26.27 17.36 -33.89
CA MET A 827 25.93 18.60 -33.20
C MET A 827 26.42 18.59 -31.76
N SER A 828 26.16 17.49 -31.04
CA SER A 828 26.59 17.31 -29.64
C SER A 828 28.12 17.34 -29.52
N ALA A 829 28.84 16.72 -30.47
CA ALA A 829 30.29 16.73 -30.50
C ALA A 829 30.86 18.15 -30.73
N LEU A 830 30.23 18.96 -31.60
CA LEU A 830 30.62 20.36 -31.81
C LEU A 830 30.35 21.23 -30.57
N GLN A 831 29.18 21.06 -29.94
CA GLN A 831 28.81 21.77 -28.70
C GLN A 831 29.75 21.43 -27.54
N ALA A 832 30.11 20.15 -27.39
CA ALA A 832 31.07 19.71 -26.37
C ALA A 832 32.47 20.33 -26.53
N LYS A 833 32.80 20.83 -27.72
CA LYS A 833 34.04 21.56 -28.02
C LYS A 833 33.90 23.08 -27.89
N GLY A 834 32.73 23.60 -27.48
CA GLY A 834 32.50 25.01 -27.18
C GLY A 834 31.87 25.83 -28.30
N VAL A 835 31.41 25.22 -29.40
CA VAL A 835 30.68 25.95 -30.44
C VAL A 835 29.30 26.35 -29.93
N THR A 836 28.92 27.62 -30.12
CA THR A 836 27.64 28.14 -29.62
C THR A 836 26.46 27.59 -30.44
N THR A 837 25.35 27.32 -29.76
CA THR A 837 24.20 26.60 -30.35
C THR A 837 23.44 27.42 -31.38
N ASP A 838 23.46 28.74 -31.28
CA ASP A 838 22.83 29.68 -32.23
C ASP A 838 23.47 29.68 -33.63
N ARG A 839 24.59 28.95 -33.79
CA ARG A 839 25.34 28.82 -35.05
C ARG A 839 25.26 27.44 -35.68
N LEU A 840 24.61 26.48 -35.01
CA LEU A 840 24.51 25.09 -35.44
C LEU A 840 23.06 24.74 -35.80
N PHE A 841 22.81 24.39 -37.05
CA PHE A 841 21.47 24.18 -37.60
C PHE A 841 21.30 22.74 -38.03
N THR A 842 20.41 21.98 -37.40
CA THR A 842 20.07 20.64 -37.87
C THR A 842 19.12 20.70 -39.05
N CYS A 843 19.22 19.72 -39.94
CA CYS A 843 18.30 19.55 -41.06
C CYS A 843 17.40 18.35 -40.82
N ARG A 844 16.20 18.39 -41.38
CA ARG A 844 15.38 17.19 -41.58
C ARG A 844 16.22 16.20 -42.37
N SER A 845 16.33 15.00 -41.84
CA SER A 845 17.14 13.95 -42.45
C SER A 845 16.60 13.55 -43.82
N ASN A 846 17.46 12.99 -44.66
CA ASN A 846 17.10 12.49 -45.98
C ASN A 846 17.55 11.04 -46.18
N ILE A 847 16.93 10.35 -47.13
CA ILE A 847 17.32 9.01 -47.57
C ILE A 847 18.00 9.15 -48.94
N ASP A 848 19.24 8.67 -49.03
CA ASP A 848 19.96 8.50 -50.27
C ASP A 848 19.49 7.21 -50.95
N GLU A 849 18.79 7.36 -52.08
CA GLU A 849 18.19 6.25 -52.82
C GLU A 849 19.23 5.40 -53.59
N ALA A 850 20.50 5.83 -53.64
CA ALA A 850 21.54 5.13 -54.38
C ALA A 850 22.01 3.86 -53.65
N LYS A 851 21.49 2.70 -54.06
CA LYS A 851 21.69 1.40 -53.38
C LYS A 851 23.12 0.86 -53.32
N LEU A 852 24.04 1.25 -54.21
CA LEU A 852 25.34 0.57 -54.37
C LEU A 852 26.57 1.44 -54.05
N GLN A 853 26.41 2.73 -53.80
CA GLN A 853 27.54 3.67 -53.66
C GLN A 853 27.38 4.72 -52.56
N ALA A 854 26.19 4.84 -51.94
CA ALA A 854 25.97 5.81 -50.90
C ALA A 854 26.47 5.29 -49.54
N GLN A 855 27.34 6.07 -48.89
CA GLN A 855 27.70 5.84 -47.49
C GLN A 855 26.79 6.66 -46.56
N PRO A 856 26.43 6.09 -45.39
CA PRO A 856 25.73 6.85 -44.37
C PRO A 856 26.61 7.99 -43.85
N ARG A 857 26.05 9.20 -43.79
CA ARG A 857 26.86 10.40 -43.54
C ARG A 857 26.04 11.54 -42.94
N VAL A 858 26.75 12.54 -42.44
CA VAL A 858 26.21 13.86 -42.10
C VAL A 858 26.91 14.88 -42.99
N GLU A 859 26.12 15.57 -43.81
CA GLU A 859 26.62 16.67 -44.65
C GLU A 859 26.77 17.94 -43.79
N LEU A 860 27.89 18.62 -43.97
CA LEU A 860 28.27 19.84 -43.27
C LEU A 860 28.30 21.00 -44.26
N ILE A 861 27.39 21.96 -44.11
CA ILE A 861 27.21 23.06 -45.08
C ILE A 861 27.42 24.38 -44.35
N LEU A 862 28.32 25.23 -44.85
CA LEU A 862 28.56 26.55 -44.29
C LEU A 862 27.61 27.58 -44.91
N ASN A 863 27.01 28.41 -44.07
CA ASN A 863 26.12 29.51 -44.45
C ASN A 863 26.59 30.84 -43.87
#